data_AF-A0A8J4PWJ4-F1
#
_entry.id   AF-A0A8J4PWJ4-F1
#
_cell.length_a   1.000
_cell.length_b   1.000
_cell.length_c   1.000
_cell.angle_alpha   90.00
_cell.angle_beta   90.00
_cell.angle_gamma   90.00
#
_symmetry.space_group_name_H-M   'P 1'
#
loop_
_entity.id
_entity.type
_entity.pdbx_description
1 polymer ?
#
loop_
_entity_poly.entity_id
_entity_poly.type
_entity_poly.pdbx_seq_one_letter_code
_entity_poly.pdbx_strand_id
1 'polypeptide(L)'
;MQCEHRHIINSIKFVDKNFLYYVPIGFFTSNIKKIKFPNDYNRDFKVGVFVEGLEYLYLGKSYNQTLEKGLLPSSLKHFYLGGKIKSDFPLSSINYFKTIEKDVLPDNLQHLSISGRLADDFTFPQNLKSLHLLKVSNLKLDPGYLPNTITDLHFGHSSLAAALKFGDIPDSCLKLNFGFFGAQLSHGVLPQNLLDLHMGTCIGSLLKEGVVPNTLTNLVLPNNNVPLKVGCIPMSIKKLKMGFSYNSPITGVIPSSVEKLYLSPSFKQPLQVGDIPASVTKLKVKSVLNLNQKTLPSNLKSLTFNPYIQTGLQPNDLPHGLVKLKNFNYHQDLEKVIPDSVKDLSIILKTCLKPGFIPTNVERLRIQCNKANLFVAKDVIPTSVKYLEFKCEQRESIQKLYIPNNIPIIKGTLVLSALEKILEPNEIPPCITKLYYHSSQPLLANIVPKTLKSLIIGDEYDGQTLLKDSLPIGLESLLICNNSIKFIGELDFSIPIGFFTSNIKKIKFPNDYNKEFKVGIFVEGLEYLYLGKSYNQFLEKGLLPCSLKHFFLGAKIKDQSFTQITSIINENVIEKDVLPDNLQHLSISGRLADDFTFPQNLKSLHLLKVSNLKLDPGYLPNTITDLHLGYSTILERLDIGSIPNGCLKLNFGYHCYEPLIGLLPLGIVDLHLGVSFGCNVLENFIPNTVTNLVLPNNNTPLQPGCIPMGIKKLRLGYSYNSPITGVIPSSVEKLYLSTTFKQQLQVGDIPASVTKLKVESVLNFGQNILPSNLKSLTLPLYVQITFQPNDLPLGLVKLKHLNYFQQEKIIPKSVRNLSIILSTNTLKPGFIPTNVEKLKIQSMKKANLFVGKNVIPTSVKYLEFELSQHGSIQKLQIPNNIPIVKGTLYLAGLKKPLEPNEIPTCITKLYYLDAQPLLANVFPKTLKTLYIASHLYIHPLLKDSLPIGLEGLHRFDSNICKYITIIKCIKKTIIKR
;
A
#
# COMPACT_ATOMS: atom_id res chain seq x y z
N MET A 1 17.59 -31.66 -7.19
CA MET A 1 16.67 -31.13 -8.23
C MET A 1 15.65 -30.18 -7.58
N GLN A 2 14.80 -29.53 -8.39
CA GLN A 2 13.55 -28.78 -8.08
C GLN A 2 12.96 -28.86 -6.65
N CYS A 3 12.71 -27.75 -5.95
CA CYS A 3 11.46 -26.92 -5.93
C CYS A 3 10.42 -27.44 -4.90
N GLU A 4 9.52 -26.66 -4.28
CA GLU A 4 9.25 -25.21 -4.18
C GLU A 4 8.42 -24.94 -2.88
N HIS A 5 8.11 -23.73 -2.38
CA HIS A 5 8.05 -22.38 -2.95
C HIS A 5 8.78 -21.31 -2.11
N ARG A 6 9.22 -20.23 -2.78
CA ARG A 6 9.75 -19.01 -2.13
C ARG A 6 8.71 -17.88 -2.13
N HIS A 7 8.72 -17.03 -1.10
CA HIS A 7 8.14 -15.67 -1.18
C HIS A 7 9.25 -14.62 -1.20
N ILE A 8 9.76 -14.36 -2.41
CA ILE A 8 10.84 -13.40 -2.66
C ILE A 8 10.28 -11.97 -2.56
N ILE A 9 10.85 -11.13 -1.70
CA ILE A 9 10.52 -9.70 -1.62
C ILE A 9 11.17 -8.96 -2.81
N ASN A 10 10.65 -9.21 -4.01
CA ASN A 10 11.01 -8.47 -5.22
C ASN A 10 10.45 -7.03 -5.24
N SER A 11 9.60 -6.69 -4.24
CA SER A 11 9.16 -5.33 -4.01
C SER A 11 9.06 -4.91 -2.54
N ILE A 12 9.71 -3.79 -2.19
CA ILE A 12 9.45 -3.12 -0.90
C ILE A 12 8.43 -1.99 -1.12
N LYS A 13 7.30 -2.09 -0.42
CA LYS A 13 6.32 -1.01 -0.30
C LYS A 13 6.31 -0.51 1.15
N PHE A 14 6.77 0.71 1.36
CA PHE A 14 6.57 1.38 2.66
C PHE A 14 5.13 1.92 2.73
N VAL A 15 4.57 1.97 3.95
CA VAL A 15 3.14 2.26 4.20
C VAL A 15 2.93 3.27 5.34
N ASP A 16 3.86 3.28 6.28
CA ASP A 16 4.22 4.41 7.16
C ASP A 16 4.29 5.72 6.38
N LYS A 17 3.79 6.81 6.98
CA LYS A 17 3.68 8.13 6.34
C LYS A 17 4.49 9.25 6.96
N ASN A 18 4.91 9.09 8.21
CA ASN A 18 5.97 9.94 8.73
C ASN A 18 7.27 9.20 8.53
N PHE A 19 7.51 8.77 7.29
CA PHE A 19 8.75 8.12 6.95
C PHE A 19 9.85 9.19 6.94
N LEU A 20 10.36 9.47 8.13
CA LEU A 20 11.24 10.58 8.44
C LEU A 20 12.72 10.17 8.47
N TYR A 21 13.17 9.01 7.92
CA TYR A 21 14.51 8.39 8.22
C TYR A 21 15.47 8.16 7.01
N TYR A 22 16.80 8.44 7.16
CA TYR A 22 17.93 7.98 6.30
C TYR A 22 18.12 6.60 6.96
N VAL A 23 17.15 5.70 6.76
CA VAL A 23 17.15 4.79 5.61
C VAL A 23 18.21 5.15 4.54
N PRO A 24 19.44 4.59 4.59
CA PRO A 24 20.67 5.37 4.24
C PRO A 24 21.40 5.77 2.68
N ILE A 25 22.32 5.22 1.64
CA ILE A 25 23.52 4.19 1.14
C ILE A 25 23.85 2.64 1.49
N GLY A 26 23.38 1.63 0.71
CA GLY A 26 22.75 0.29 1.05
C GLY A 26 21.24 -0.20 0.96
N PHE A 27 20.82 -1.08 1.91
CA PHE A 27 19.59 -1.88 2.24
C PHE A 27 18.21 -1.74 1.53
N PHE A 28 18.16 -1.30 0.28
CA PHE A 28 17.23 -1.93 -0.66
C PHE A 28 17.94 -3.11 -1.32
N THR A 29 17.59 -4.35 -1.04
CA THR A 29 18.34 -5.50 -1.56
C THR A 29 18.54 -5.49 -3.09
N SER A 30 19.72 -5.97 -3.52
CA SER A 30 20.10 -6.41 -4.86
C SER A 30 18.91 -6.87 -5.68
N ASN A 31 18.14 -7.76 -5.09
CA ASN A 31 17.16 -8.56 -5.80
C ASN A 31 15.83 -7.79 -5.95
N ILE A 32 15.72 -6.57 -5.40
CA ILE A 32 14.51 -5.76 -5.50
C ILE A 32 14.44 -5.09 -6.88
N LYS A 33 13.63 -5.70 -7.74
CA LYS A 33 13.25 -5.15 -9.04
C LYS A 33 12.17 -4.06 -8.95
N LYS A 34 11.57 -3.79 -7.77
CA LYS A 34 10.51 -2.76 -7.59
C LYS A 34 10.55 -2.09 -6.19
N ILE A 35 10.59 -0.76 -6.00
CA ILE A 35 10.17 -0.19 -4.69
C ILE A 35 9.10 0.86 -4.82
N LYS A 36 8.17 0.81 -3.88
CA LYS A 36 7.12 1.79 -3.62
C LYS A 36 7.27 2.43 -2.25
N PHE A 37 8.11 3.45 -2.14
CA PHE A 37 8.16 4.32 -0.97
C PHE A 37 6.81 5.05 -0.76
N PRO A 38 6.47 5.43 0.47
CA PRO A 38 5.12 5.90 0.86
C PRO A 38 4.91 7.34 0.38
N ASN A 39 3.68 7.76 0.06
CA ASN A 39 3.50 8.90 -0.86
C ASN A 39 4.04 10.26 -0.36
N ASP A 40 4.21 10.35 0.95
CA ASP A 40 4.93 11.31 1.79
C ASP A 40 6.44 11.28 1.59
N TYR A 41 7.17 10.46 2.36
CA TYR A 41 8.62 10.28 2.53
C TYR A 41 9.53 11.28 1.81
N ASN A 42 10.32 12.08 2.55
CA ASN A 42 11.18 13.05 1.89
C ASN A 42 12.60 12.57 1.55
N ARG A 43 13.30 11.66 2.24
CA ARG A 43 14.66 11.93 2.83
C ARG A 43 16.07 11.77 2.11
N ASP A 44 17.07 12.66 2.34
CA ASP A 44 18.01 13.37 1.36
C ASP A 44 19.15 12.78 0.48
N PHE A 45 19.12 13.06 -0.82
CA PHE A 45 19.64 12.19 -1.87
C PHE A 45 20.95 12.59 -2.55
N LYS A 46 22.00 11.88 -2.16
CA LYS A 46 23.36 12.04 -2.71
C LYS A 46 23.57 11.41 -4.10
N VAL A 47 24.75 11.72 -4.64
CA VAL A 47 25.56 10.83 -5.50
C VAL A 47 25.30 9.37 -5.12
N GLY A 48 25.09 8.51 -6.11
CA GLY A 48 25.33 7.04 -6.12
C GLY A 48 24.64 6.23 -5.08
N VAL A 49 23.79 6.85 -4.27
CA VAL A 49 22.93 6.11 -3.37
C VAL A 49 21.91 5.30 -4.18
N PHE A 50 21.74 5.61 -5.46
CA PHE A 50 21.07 4.76 -6.43
C PHE A 50 22.02 3.63 -6.87
N VAL A 51 21.64 2.40 -7.31
CA VAL A 51 22.65 1.54 -7.99
C VAL A 51 22.17 0.55 -9.13
N GLU A 52 23.04 -0.22 -9.80
CA GLU A 52 22.93 -0.95 -11.10
C GLU A 52 22.11 -2.26 -11.18
N GLY A 53 20.88 -2.21 -11.69
CA GLY A 53 20.19 -3.40 -12.23
C GLY A 53 18.66 -3.46 -12.02
N LEU A 54 18.13 -2.62 -11.14
CA LEU A 54 16.70 -2.57 -10.83
C LEU A 54 15.86 -2.13 -12.04
N GLU A 55 14.58 -2.53 -12.10
CA GLU A 55 13.68 -2.20 -13.21
C GLU A 55 12.54 -1.20 -12.91
N TYR A 56 12.06 -1.09 -11.67
CA TYR A 56 10.93 -0.21 -11.31
C TYR A 56 11.17 0.64 -10.06
N LEU A 57 11.09 1.95 -10.22
CA LEU A 57 11.11 2.88 -9.09
C LEU A 57 9.69 3.39 -8.78
N TYR A 58 9.43 3.72 -7.51
CA TYR A 58 8.34 4.56 -7.01
C TYR A 58 8.67 5.15 -5.65
N LEU A 59 9.47 6.22 -5.58
CA LEU A 59 9.22 7.24 -4.55
C LEU A 59 8.10 8.20 -4.98
N GLY A 60 7.01 8.07 -4.23
CA GLY A 60 5.70 8.73 -4.33
C GLY A 60 5.64 10.21 -4.70
N LYS A 61 5.11 11.01 -3.78
CA LYS A 61 4.31 12.14 -4.17
C LYS A 61 4.40 13.40 -3.29
N SER A 62 5.49 13.65 -2.53
CA SER A 62 5.72 14.96 -1.88
C SER A 62 6.99 15.87 -2.22
N TYR A 63 7.87 15.68 -3.22
CA TYR A 63 9.14 16.39 -3.56
C TYR A 63 9.30 17.58 -4.49
N ASN A 64 10.41 18.31 -4.30
CA ASN A 64 10.83 19.31 -5.26
C ASN A 64 12.35 19.67 -5.39
N GLN A 65 13.26 18.98 -4.68
CA GLN A 65 14.74 19.26 -4.59
C GLN A 65 15.59 18.26 -5.49
N THR A 66 16.94 18.20 -5.39
CA THR A 66 17.93 18.01 -6.52
C THR A 66 19.29 17.36 -6.16
N LEU A 67 20.14 16.80 -7.06
CA LEU A 67 20.10 16.09 -8.39
C LEU A 67 21.25 16.59 -9.31
N GLU A 68 22.07 15.75 -10.02
CA GLU A 68 23.17 16.22 -10.95
C GLU A 68 23.80 15.12 -11.95
N LYS A 69 24.94 15.29 -12.75
CA LYS A 69 25.57 14.53 -13.97
C LYS A 69 26.90 13.49 -13.97
N GLY A 70 27.17 12.08 -14.13
CA GLY A 70 26.68 10.52 -14.12
C GLY A 70 26.02 9.54 -12.93
N LEU A 71 24.71 9.06 -12.85
CA LEU A 71 23.95 8.33 -11.68
C LEU A 71 22.55 7.64 -12.02
N LEU A 72 22.23 7.19 -13.23
CA LEU A 72 21.05 6.34 -13.57
C LEU A 72 21.84 5.05 -13.68
N PRO A 73 21.24 3.90 -13.47
CA PRO A 73 21.76 2.85 -14.26
C PRO A 73 21.26 3.07 -15.67
N SER A 74 22.20 2.88 -16.58
CA SER A 74 21.91 2.12 -17.78
C SER A 74 20.63 1.23 -17.63
N SER A 75 20.55 0.28 -16.70
CA SER A 75 19.49 -0.74 -16.62
C SER A 75 18.01 -0.35 -16.40
N LEU A 76 17.61 0.74 -15.72
CA LEU A 76 16.20 0.83 -15.24
C LEU A 76 15.17 1.33 -16.27
N LYS A 77 14.07 0.58 -16.37
CA LYS A 77 13.07 0.65 -17.45
C LYS A 77 11.76 1.38 -17.11
N HIS A 78 11.28 1.30 -15.85
CA HIS A 78 9.92 1.73 -15.48
C HIS A 78 9.87 2.76 -14.35
N PHE A 79 9.65 4.00 -14.77
CA PHE A 79 10.14 5.09 -13.98
C PHE A 79 9.28 6.33 -14.24
N TYR A 80 8.94 7.05 -13.17
CA TYR A 80 7.97 8.14 -13.15
C TYR A 80 8.33 9.32 -12.16
N LEU A 81 8.65 10.60 -12.49
CA LEU A 81 8.91 11.89 -11.65
C LEU A 81 7.93 13.14 -11.10
N GLY A 82 6.63 13.66 -11.17
CA GLY A 82 5.16 13.70 -11.69
C GLY A 82 3.86 12.82 -11.29
N GLY A 83 3.45 11.68 -11.93
CA GLY A 83 2.60 10.55 -11.50
C GLY A 83 2.51 9.11 -12.18
N LYS A 84 2.18 7.98 -11.45
CA LYS A 84 1.59 6.71 -12.07
C LYS A 84 0.04 6.72 -12.27
N ILE A 85 -0.46 6.43 -13.49
CA ILE A 85 -1.76 5.75 -13.77
C ILE A 85 -2.03 4.56 -12.80
N LYS A 86 -3.26 4.22 -12.33
CA LYS A 86 -4.65 4.34 -12.85
C LYS A 86 -5.45 5.64 -12.59
N SER A 87 -5.60 6.37 -13.69
CA SER A 87 -6.85 6.92 -14.28
C SER A 87 -7.63 8.10 -13.69
N ASP A 88 -7.58 8.45 -12.39
CA ASP A 88 -8.78 9.06 -11.77
C ASP A 88 -8.65 10.37 -10.94
N PHE A 89 -7.80 10.44 -9.92
CA PHE A 89 -7.86 11.55 -8.95
C PHE A 89 -7.34 12.91 -9.52
N PRO A 90 -7.69 14.09 -8.96
CA PRO A 90 -7.17 15.43 -9.27
C PRO A 90 -5.84 15.72 -8.54
N LEU A 91 -5.24 16.92 -8.68
CA LEU A 91 -3.94 17.26 -8.08
C LEU A 91 -3.89 18.62 -7.36
N SER A 92 -4.84 18.86 -6.46
CA SER A 92 -5.09 20.10 -5.70
C SER A 92 -4.00 20.58 -4.71
N SER A 93 -2.76 20.07 -4.82
CA SER A 93 -1.89 19.93 -3.63
C SER A 93 -0.40 19.81 -3.95
N ILE A 94 0.10 20.54 -4.95
CA ILE A 94 1.32 20.21 -5.67
C ILE A 94 2.06 21.49 -6.01
N ASN A 95 3.40 21.56 -5.99
CA ASN A 95 4.11 22.84 -6.18
C ASN A 95 5.44 22.66 -6.93
N TYR A 96 6.02 23.78 -7.35
CA TYR A 96 7.05 23.79 -8.39
C TYR A 96 8.43 23.26 -7.88
N PHE A 97 8.92 22.08 -8.39
CA PHE A 97 10.31 21.53 -8.29
C PHE A 97 11.45 22.46 -8.72
N LYS A 98 12.70 21.96 -8.79
CA LYS A 98 13.87 22.67 -9.35
C LYS A 98 13.99 22.51 -10.89
N THR A 99 14.88 23.14 -11.65
CA THR A 99 14.91 23.05 -13.14
C THR A 99 15.66 21.80 -13.51
N ILE A 100 15.27 21.12 -14.59
CA ILE A 100 16.05 20.02 -15.18
C ILE A 100 16.88 20.47 -16.36
N GLU A 101 18.06 19.87 -16.49
CA GLU A 101 19.33 20.43 -16.95
C GLU A 101 20.08 19.35 -17.74
N LYS A 102 21.06 19.71 -18.59
CA LYS A 102 21.43 18.90 -19.79
C LYS A 102 22.31 17.65 -19.65
N ASP A 103 21.97 16.66 -20.50
CA ASP A 103 22.54 15.31 -20.73
C ASP A 103 22.62 14.46 -19.48
N VAL A 104 21.44 14.05 -18.98
CA VAL A 104 21.37 13.50 -17.63
C VAL A 104 20.34 12.37 -17.52
N LEU A 105 19.74 11.97 -18.67
CA LEU A 105 18.81 10.87 -19.05
C LEU A 105 19.48 10.21 -20.27
N PRO A 106 20.21 9.09 -20.16
CA PRO A 106 20.46 8.21 -21.31
C PRO A 106 19.51 7.02 -21.39
N ASP A 107 19.54 6.36 -22.55
CA ASP A 107 18.30 6.15 -23.28
C ASP A 107 17.44 4.97 -22.86
N ASN A 108 17.94 4.09 -22.00
CA ASN A 108 17.34 2.78 -21.65
C ASN A 108 15.98 2.81 -20.93
N LEU A 109 15.34 3.98 -20.83
CA LEU A 109 14.01 4.10 -20.26
C LEU A 109 12.93 3.72 -21.27
N GLN A 110 11.97 2.92 -20.81
CA GLN A 110 10.90 2.38 -21.65
C GLN A 110 9.56 2.94 -21.25
N HIS A 111 9.32 3.03 -19.94
CA HIS A 111 8.25 3.84 -19.40
C HIS A 111 8.92 5.03 -18.74
N LEU A 112 9.05 6.12 -19.51
CA LEU A 112 9.51 7.41 -19.04
C LEU A 112 8.31 8.22 -18.69
N SER A 113 8.29 8.64 -17.46
CA SER A 113 7.15 9.30 -16.96
C SER A 113 7.74 10.64 -16.37
N ILE A 114 7.60 11.77 -17.10
CA ILE A 114 8.13 13.16 -16.92
C ILE A 114 7.34 14.63 -17.08
N SER A 115 7.65 15.84 -16.45
CA SER A 115 6.90 17.19 -16.46
C SER A 115 7.17 18.57 -15.62
N GLY A 116 7.46 19.77 -16.19
CA GLY A 116 7.85 21.05 -15.53
C GLY A 116 8.62 22.02 -16.44
N ARG A 117 9.11 23.21 -16.09
CA ARG A 117 10.25 23.82 -16.84
C ARG A 117 11.51 22.91 -16.86
N LEU A 118 11.62 22.03 -17.85
CA LEU A 118 12.97 21.73 -18.31
C LEU A 118 13.62 23.07 -18.62
N ALA A 119 14.90 23.16 -18.32
CA ALA A 119 15.79 24.04 -19.01
C ALA A 119 15.50 24.03 -20.49
N ASP A 120 15.84 25.15 -21.07
CA ASP A 120 15.38 25.53 -22.38
C ASP A 120 15.97 24.65 -23.50
N ASP A 121 16.87 23.72 -23.14
CA ASP A 121 17.70 22.83 -23.95
C ASP A 121 17.50 21.31 -23.72
N PHE A 122 16.62 20.84 -22.81
CA PHE A 122 16.42 19.38 -22.62
C PHE A 122 15.91 18.68 -23.87
N THR A 123 16.43 17.47 -24.05
CA THR A 123 15.96 16.41 -24.95
C THR A 123 15.45 15.18 -24.17
N PHE A 124 14.44 14.51 -24.73
CA PHE A 124 13.99 13.21 -24.22
C PHE A 124 14.95 12.09 -24.69
N PRO A 125 15.15 11.02 -23.90
CA PRO A 125 15.64 9.73 -24.35
C PRO A 125 14.90 9.19 -25.56
N GLN A 126 15.54 8.35 -26.36
CA GLN A 126 14.95 7.87 -27.61
C GLN A 126 14.29 6.49 -27.52
N ASN A 127 14.40 5.70 -26.44
CA ASN A 127 13.74 4.37 -26.33
C ASN A 127 12.35 4.37 -25.65
N LEU A 128 11.72 5.53 -25.50
CA LEU A 128 10.54 5.70 -24.65
C LEU A 128 9.28 5.11 -25.28
N LYS A 129 8.78 4.00 -24.73
CA LYS A 129 7.53 3.36 -25.17
C LYS A 129 6.27 3.92 -24.52
N SER A 130 6.40 4.66 -23.41
CA SER A 130 5.26 5.23 -22.68
C SER A 130 5.70 6.53 -22.01
N LEU A 131 4.95 7.61 -22.28
CA LEU A 131 5.27 9.00 -21.97
C LEU A 131 4.07 9.67 -21.29
N HIS A 132 3.79 9.38 -20.02
CA HIS A 132 2.53 9.82 -19.33
C HIS A 132 2.26 11.35 -19.13
N LEU A 133 2.54 12.29 -20.07
CA LEU A 133 2.46 13.79 -20.05
C LEU A 133 1.47 14.68 -19.17
N LEU A 134 0.80 14.33 -18.06
CA LEU A 134 0.82 15.07 -16.75
C LEU A 134 0.39 16.71 -16.80
N LYS A 135 0.52 18.02 -16.19
CA LYS A 135 1.30 19.21 -15.40
C LYS A 135 2.85 19.83 -15.57
N VAL A 136 3.31 20.84 -16.40
CA VAL A 136 4.65 21.23 -17.06
C VAL A 136 4.82 22.74 -17.32
N SER A 137 5.93 23.37 -16.94
CA SER A 137 6.22 24.73 -17.42
C SER A 137 7.08 24.69 -18.68
N ASN A 138 7.06 25.75 -19.50
CA ASN A 138 8.04 25.88 -20.57
C ASN A 138 7.91 24.83 -21.70
N LEU A 139 6.75 24.17 -21.90
CA LEU A 139 6.57 23.11 -22.90
C LEU A 139 6.66 23.61 -24.33
N LYS A 140 7.88 23.54 -24.86
CA LYS A 140 8.23 23.54 -26.29
C LYS A 140 7.71 22.26 -26.95
N LEU A 141 6.39 22.10 -27.04
CA LEU A 141 5.80 21.04 -27.87
C LEU A 141 5.84 21.55 -29.31
N ASP A 142 6.93 21.19 -29.95
CA ASP A 142 7.20 21.44 -31.35
C ASP A 142 7.50 20.07 -32.00
N PRO A 143 7.28 19.89 -33.32
CA PRO A 143 7.45 18.61 -33.98
C PRO A 143 8.84 17.99 -33.76
N GLY A 144 8.88 16.68 -33.48
CA GLY A 144 10.11 15.95 -33.15
C GLY A 144 10.61 16.14 -31.72
N TYR A 145 10.04 17.05 -30.91
CA TYR A 145 10.42 17.20 -29.50
C TYR A 145 10.06 15.97 -28.66
N LEU A 146 9.05 15.19 -29.08
CA LEU A 146 8.71 13.91 -28.48
C LEU A 146 9.28 12.74 -29.32
N PRO A 147 10.03 11.79 -28.72
CA PRO A 147 10.58 10.62 -29.39
C PRO A 147 9.54 9.75 -30.11
N ASN A 148 9.81 9.35 -31.35
CA ASN A 148 8.87 8.54 -32.14
C ASN A 148 8.82 7.04 -31.78
N THR A 149 9.12 6.70 -30.52
CA THR A 149 8.93 5.35 -29.95
C THR A 149 7.71 5.25 -29.04
N ILE A 150 7.01 6.36 -28.80
CA ILE A 150 6.05 6.50 -27.70
C ILE A 150 4.69 5.94 -28.09
N THR A 151 4.29 4.85 -27.42
CA THR A 151 3.01 4.17 -27.64
C THR A 151 1.90 4.52 -26.64
N ASP A 152 2.23 5.21 -25.53
CA ASP A 152 1.31 5.45 -24.40
C ASP A 152 1.57 6.82 -23.78
N LEU A 153 0.98 7.84 -24.39
CA LEU A 153 1.04 9.26 -24.04
C LEU A 153 -0.10 9.62 -23.08
N HIS A 154 0.12 10.51 -22.11
CA HIS A 154 -1.00 11.02 -21.30
C HIS A 154 -0.78 12.43 -20.78
N PHE A 155 -1.29 13.46 -21.42
CA PHE A 155 -1.51 14.76 -20.78
C PHE A 155 -2.45 14.63 -19.56
N GLY A 156 -1.93 14.78 -18.35
CA GLY A 156 -2.66 15.11 -17.13
C GLY A 156 -2.80 16.63 -17.04
N HIS A 157 -2.64 17.26 -15.85
CA HIS A 157 -2.83 18.69 -15.45
C HIS A 157 -2.26 19.80 -16.41
N SER A 158 -2.70 19.81 -17.67
CA SER A 158 -2.35 20.62 -18.85
C SER A 158 -2.98 22.00 -18.92
N SER A 159 -2.28 22.98 -18.28
CA SER A 159 -2.13 24.33 -18.85
C SER A 159 -1.26 24.34 -20.11
N LEU A 160 -1.53 23.42 -21.05
CA LEU A 160 -1.16 23.62 -22.44
C LEU A 160 -2.00 24.80 -22.89
N ALA A 161 -1.38 25.98 -22.76
CA ALA A 161 -1.96 27.27 -23.06
C ALA A 161 -1.80 27.60 -24.55
N ALA A 162 -0.74 27.05 -25.18
CA ALA A 162 -0.67 26.92 -26.62
C ALA A 162 -1.55 25.76 -27.09
N ALA A 163 -2.17 25.92 -28.27
CA ALA A 163 -2.78 24.82 -29.00
C ALA A 163 -1.71 23.85 -29.52
N LEU A 164 -2.07 22.57 -29.61
CA LEU A 164 -1.22 21.55 -30.23
C LEU A 164 -1.32 21.64 -31.75
N LYS A 165 -0.18 21.49 -32.42
CA LYS A 165 -0.03 21.44 -33.88
C LYS A 165 0.07 19.98 -34.36
N PHE A 166 0.06 19.82 -35.67
CA PHE A 166 0.44 18.56 -36.31
C PHE A 166 1.91 18.23 -36.00
N GLY A 167 2.21 16.97 -35.65
CA GLY A 167 3.57 16.51 -35.30
C GLY A 167 3.98 16.69 -33.83
N ASP A 168 3.24 17.45 -33.01
CA ASP A 168 3.50 17.59 -31.56
C ASP A 168 3.32 16.27 -30.80
N ILE A 169 2.49 15.37 -31.33
CA ILE A 169 2.25 14.02 -30.83
C ILE A 169 2.78 13.02 -31.88
N PRO A 170 3.71 12.11 -31.54
CA PRO A 170 4.25 11.14 -32.49
C PRO A 170 3.23 10.11 -32.97
N ASP A 171 3.31 9.70 -34.24
CA ASP A 171 2.41 8.72 -34.86
C ASP A 171 2.51 7.29 -34.31
N SER A 172 3.58 7.01 -33.55
CA SER A 172 3.73 5.78 -32.75
C SER A 172 2.73 5.68 -31.57
N CYS A 173 2.01 6.75 -31.25
CA CYS A 173 1.13 6.84 -30.08
C CYS A 173 -0.19 6.07 -30.24
N LEU A 174 -0.26 4.90 -29.61
CA LEU A 174 -1.43 4.02 -29.58
C LEU A 174 -2.42 4.33 -28.45
N LYS A 175 -1.98 5.03 -27.41
CA LYS A 175 -2.82 5.40 -26.25
C LYS A 175 -2.54 6.84 -25.88
N LEU A 176 -3.59 7.63 -25.81
CA LEU A 176 -3.54 9.05 -25.56
C LEU A 176 -4.57 9.40 -24.52
N ASN A 177 -4.19 10.29 -23.63
CA ASN A 177 -5.13 10.89 -22.72
C ASN A 177 -4.77 12.37 -22.62
N PHE A 178 -5.78 13.24 -22.71
CA PHE A 178 -5.63 14.69 -22.62
C PHE A 178 -5.81 15.22 -21.21
N GLY A 179 -6.52 14.44 -20.39
CA GLY A 179 -6.77 14.69 -18.98
C GLY A 179 -7.67 15.90 -18.69
N PHE A 180 -7.48 17.04 -19.39
CA PHE A 180 -8.00 18.44 -19.37
C PHE A 180 -6.94 19.10 -20.24
N PHE A 181 -7.39 19.68 -21.32
CA PHE A 181 -6.56 20.45 -22.22
C PHE A 181 -7.29 21.78 -22.33
N GLY A 182 -6.58 22.88 -22.04
CA GLY A 182 -7.18 24.21 -21.95
C GLY A 182 -7.46 24.83 -23.33
N ALA A 183 -6.81 24.30 -24.36
CA ALA A 183 -7.01 24.68 -25.75
C ALA A 183 -8.05 23.76 -26.45
N GLN A 184 -8.49 24.18 -27.64
CA GLN A 184 -9.29 23.34 -28.53
C GLN A 184 -8.40 22.32 -29.26
N LEU A 185 -8.92 21.11 -29.49
CA LEU A 185 -8.31 20.15 -30.42
C LEU A 185 -8.82 20.43 -31.84
N SER A 186 -7.91 20.68 -32.76
CA SER A 186 -8.20 20.81 -34.20
C SER A 186 -8.17 19.45 -34.90
N HIS A 187 -8.68 19.40 -36.12
CA HIS A 187 -8.52 18.23 -36.99
C HIS A 187 -7.02 17.95 -37.27
N GLY A 188 -6.65 16.69 -37.49
CA GLY A 188 -5.27 16.27 -37.74
C GLY A 188 -4.31 16.28 -36.52
N VAL A 189 -4.72 16.83 -35.37
CA VAL A 189 -3.86 16.93 -34.17
C VAL A 189 -3.72 15.59 -33.42
N LEU A 190 -4.58 14.60 -33.69
CA LEU A 190 -4.52 13.28 -33.07
C LEU A 190 -3.87 12.26 -34.03
N PRO A 191 -2.91 11.45 -33.57
CA PRO A 191 -2.29 10.38 -34.35
C PRO A 191 -3.30 9.41 -34.97
N GLN A 192 -3.07 9.01 -36.21
CA GLN A 192 -3.99 8.12 -36.93
C GLN A 192 -3.93 6.66 -36.44
N ASN A 193 -2.92 6.26 -35.67
CA ASN A 193 -2.79 4.89 -35.12
C ASN A 193 -3.44 4.71 -33.73
N LEU A 194 -4.23 5.69 -33.27
CA LEU A 194 -4.63 5.79 -31.86
C LEU A 194 -5.76 4.80 -31.48
N LEU A 195 -5.60 4.04 -30.40
CA LEU A 195 -6.50 2.94 -29.97
C LEU A 195 -7.23 3.18 -28.64
N ASP A 196 -6.67 3.97 -27.71
CA ASP A 196 -7.31 4.37 -26.45
C ASP A 196 -7.22 5.89 -26.27
N LEU A 197 -8.37 6.57 -26.27
CA LEU A 197 -8.47 8.02 -26.03
C LEU A 197 -9.24 8.30 -24.74
N HIS A 198 -8.66 9.11 -23.89
CA HIS A 198 -9.35 9.71 -22.75
C HIS A 198 -9.23 11.24 -22.86
N MET A 199 -10.31 11.93 -23.18
CA MET A 199 -10.29 13.40 -23.34
C MET A 199 -10.25 14.14 -21.99
N GLY A 200 -10.53 13.43 -20.90
CA GLY A 200 -10.27 13.93 -19.56
C GLY A 200 -11.27 14.99 -19.11
N THR A 201 -10.89 16.26 -19.01
CA THR A 201 -11.73 17.37 -18.48
C THR A 201 -11.54 18.66 -19.29
N CYS A 202 -11.38 18.57 -20.62
CA CYS A 202 -11.20 19.75 -21.48
C CYS A 202 -12.28 20.82 -21.20
N ILE A 203 -11.84 22.04 -20.87
CA ILE A 203 -12.72 23.20 -20.73
C ILE A 203 -12.75 23.91 -22.08
N GLY A 204 -13.95 24.04 -22.66
CA GLY A 204 -14.21 24.86 -23.85
C GLY A 204 -14.37 24.08 -25.17
N SER A 205 -13.78 22.89 -25.32
CA SER A 205 -13.88 22.17 -26.61
C SER A 205 -15.23 21.45 -26.80
N LEU A 206 -16.00 21.94 -27.78
CA LEU A 206 -17.02 21.14 -28.45
C LEU A 206 -16.32 20.01 -29.21
N LEU A 207 -16.72 18.76 -28.93
CA LEU A 207 -16.31 17.61 -29.74
C LEU A 207 -16.90 17.78 -31.15
N LYS A 208 -16.06 18.04 -32.15
CA LYS A 208 -16.46 18.08 -33.56
C LYS A 208 -16.18 16.74 -34.25
N GLU A 209 -16.94 16.47 -35.29
CA GLU A 209 -16.69 15.37 -36.22
C GLU A 209 -15.26 15.47 -36.81
N GLY A 210 -14.65 14.32 -37.14
CA GLY A 210 -13.27 14.26 -37.65
C GLY A 210 -12.16 14.63 -36.66
N VAL A 211 -12.46 15.06 -35.43
CA VAL A 211 -11.42 15.33 -34.39
C VAL A 211 -10.94 14.05 -33.70
N VAL A 212 -11.71 12.96 -33.78
CA VAL A 212 -11.47 11.70 -33.08
C VAL A 212 -11.18 10.61 -34.13
N PRO A 213 -9.95 10.04 -34.20
CA PRO A 213 -9.58 9.04 -35.20
C PRO A 213 -10.46 7.78 -35.21
N ASN A 214 -10.76 7.28 -36.41
CA ASN A 214 -11.59 6.09 -36.64
C ASN A 214 -10.90 4.76 -36.26
N THR A 215 -9.66 4.79 -35.77
CA THR A 215 -8.95 3.63 -35.20
C THR A 215 -9.28 3.38 -33.73
N LEU A 216 -9.89 4.36 -33.05
CA LEU A 216 -10.09 4.31 -31.60
C LEU A 216 -11.05 3.21 -31.18
N THR A 217 -10.68 2.41 -30.18
CA THR A 217 -11.55 1.34 -29.62
C THR A 217 -12.01 1.62 -28.20
N ASN A 218 -11.35 2.54 -27.49
CA ASN A 218 -11.70 2.97 -26.14
C ASN A 218 -11.84 4.49 -26.13
N LEU A 219 -12.98 5.02 -25.64
CA LEU A 219 -13.18 6.45 -25.43
C LEU A 219 -13.64 6.74 -24.01
N VAL A 220 -13.00 7.72 -23.38
CA VAL A 220 -13.50 8.39 -22.18
C VAL A 220 -13.74 9.86 -22.53
N LEU A 221 -15.02 10.22 -22.57
CA LEU A 221 -15.50 11.56 -22.90
C LEU A 221 -15.02 12.61 -21.88
N PRO A 222 -14.93 13.89 -22.29
CA PRO A 222 -14.55 14.95 -21.38
C PRO A 222 -15.55 15.05 -20.22
N ASN A 223 -15.04 15.26 -19.02
CA ASN A 223 -15.78 15.45 -17.79
C ASN A 223 -16.20 16.93 -17.66
N ASN A 224 -17.11 17.30 -18.56
CA ASN A 224 -17.91 18.50 -18.55
C ASN A 224 -19.39 18.09 -18.77
N ASN A 225 -20.29 19.06 -18.97
CA ASN A 225 -21.67 18.81 -19.38
C ASN A 225 -21.97 19.50 -20.73
N VAL A 226 -21.05 19.40 -21.70
CA VAL A 226 -21.27 19.91 -23.05
C VAL A 226 -22.10 18.87 -23.82
N PRO A 227 -23.25 19.24 -24.40
CA PRO A 227 -24.01 18.34 -25.26
C PRO A 227 -23.16 17.84 -26.44
N LEU A 228 -23.35 16.57 -26.80
CA LEU A 228 -22.67 15.94 -27.92
C LEU A 228 -23.66 15.87 -29.09
N LYS A 229 -23.18 16.12 -30.32
CA LYS A 229 -23.99 15.87 -31.52
C LYS A 229 -23.83 14.41 -31.94
N VAL A 230 -24.76 13.93 -32.78
CA VAL A 230 -24.60 12.69 -33.54
C VAL A 230 -23.33 12.80 -34.41
N GLY A 231 -22.62 11.70 -34.64
CA GLY A 231 -21.35 11.67 -35.38
C GLY A 231 -20.10 12.08 -34.59
N CYS A 232 -20.23 12.75 -33.44
CA CYS A 232 -19.10 13.16 -32.59
C CYS A 232 -18.31 12.01 -31.92
N ILE A 233 -18.78 10.77 -32.04
CA ILE A 233 -18.12 9.56 -31.52
C ILE A 233 -18.00 8.54 -32.67
N PRO A 234 -16.78 8.11 -33.06
CA PRO A 234 -16.60 7.16 -34.17
C PRO A 234 -17.25 5.79 -33.95
N MET A 235 -17.64 5.16 -35.06
CA MET A 235 -18.18 3.79 -35.15
C MET A 235 -17.18 2.69 -34.76
N SER A 236 -15.95 3.03 -34.40
CA SER A 236 -14.92 2.10 -33.93
C SER A 236 -14.93 1.91 -32.40
N ILE A 237 -15.56 2.81 -31.63
CA ILE A 237 -15.50 2.77 -30.15
C ILE A 237 -16.22 1.51 -29.62
N LYS A 238 -15.46 0.60 -29.02
CA LYS A 238 -15.96 -0.62 -28.33
C LYS A 238 -16.25 -0.42 -26.85
N LYS A 239 -15.75 0.64 -26.23
CA LYS A 239 -15.90 0.92 -24.79
C LYS A 239 -15.99 2.43 -24.57
N LEU A 240 -17.16 2.88 -24.12
CA LEU A 240 -17.46 4.28 -23.84
C LEU A 240 -17.64 4.51 -22.34
N LYS A 241 -16.97 5.53 -21.80
CA LYS A 241 -17.23 6.05 -20.46
C LYS A 241 -17.60 7.53 -20.56
N MET A 242 -18.78 7.86 -20.05
CA MET A 242 -19.25 9.24 -19.95
C MET A 242 -18.38 10.05 -18.96
N GLY A 243 -18.27 11.35 -19.19
CA GLY A 243 -17.66 12.29 -18.25
C GLY A 243 -18.35 12.24 -16.88
N PHE A 244 -17.64 12.42 -15.77
CA PHE A 244 -18.21 12.27 -14.42
C PHE A 244 -19.37 13.25 -14.11
N SER A 245 -19.34 14.45 -14.69
CA SER A 245 -20.34 15.51 -14.60
C SER A 245 -21.33 15.51 -15.77
N TYR A 246 -21.23 14.55 -16.69
CA TYR A 246 -22.08 14.52 -17.88
C TYR A 246 -23.54 14.22 -17.47
N ASN A 247 -24.44 15.10 -17.87
CA ASN A 247 -25.87 15.10 -17.59
C ASN A 247 -26.65 15.79 -18.74
N SER A 248 -26.22 15.57 -19.98
CA SER A 248 -26.93 15.96 -21.21
C SER A 248 -27.57 14.72 -21.83
N PRO A 249 -28.60 14.86 -22.70
CA PRO A 249 -29.17 13.71 -23.42
C PRO A 249 -28.12 12.92 -24.22
N ILE A 250 -28.38 11.62 -24.44
CA ILE A 250 -27.48 10.70 -25.19
C ILE A 250 -28.13 10.08 -26.43
N THR A 251 -29.35 10.51 -26.77
CA THR A 251 -30.14 10.00 -27.90
C THR A 251 -29.40 10.19 -29.22
N GLY A 252 -29.13 9.08 -29.92
CA GLY A 252 -28.33 9.05 -31.15
C GLY A 252 -26.81 9.30 -30.97
N VAL A 253 -26.33 9.56 -29.74
CA VAL A 253 -24.92 9.94 -29.48
C VAL A 253 -24.01 8.72 -29.33
N ILE A 254 -24.50 7.59 -28.83
CA ILE A 254 -23.68 6.40 -28.54
C ILE A 254 -23.67 5.45 -29.76
N PRO A 255 -22.51 5.17 -30.38
CA PRO A 255 -22.44 4.30 -31.55
C PRO A 255 -22.83 2.84 -31.26
N SER A 256 -23.40 2.16 -32.26
CA SER A 256 -23.80 0.74 -32.20
C SER A 256 -22.63 -0.26 -32.11
N SER A 257 -21.38 0.24 -32.09
CA SER A 257 -20.17 -0.53 -31.82
C SER A 257 -19.86 -0.71 -30.33
N VAL A 258 -20.48 0.07 -29.44
CA VAL A 258 -20.11 0.13 -28.01
C VAL A 258 -20.57 -1.13 -27.27
N GLU A 259 -19.63 -1.93 -26.80
CA GLU A 259 -19.91 -3.15 -26.03
C GLU A 259 -19.96 -2.91 -24.51
N LYS A 260 -19.29 -1.86 -24.04
CA LYS A 260 -18.97 -1.65 -22.62
C LYS A 260 -19.25 -0.19 -22.23
N LEU A 261 -20.44 0.07 -21.70
CA LEU A 261 -20.90 1.41 -21.35
C LEU A 261 -20.79 1.68 -19.83
N TYR A 262 -20.23 2.85 -19.51
CA TYR A 262 -20.13 3.36 -18.15
C TYR A 262 -20.84 4.71 -18.07
N LEU A 263 -22.07 4.72 -17.56
CA LEU A 263 -22.84 5.94 -17.35
C LEU A 263 -22.22 6.82 -16.25
N SER A 264 -22.46 8.11 -16.37
CA SER A 264 -21.98 9.14 -15.46
C SER A 264 -22.69 9.04 -14.09
N PRO A 265 -21.99 9.26 -12.96
CA PRO A 265 -22.64 9.39 -11.64
C PRO A 265 -23.59 10.58 -11.54
N SER A 266 -23.45 11.56 -12.44
CA SER A 266 -24.24 12.79 -12.46
C SER A 266 -25.40 12.72 -13.47
N PHE A 267 -25.49 11.65 -14.28
CA PHE A 267 -26.51 11.51 -15.31
C PHE A 267 -27.87 11.19 -14.69
N LYS A 268 -28.81 12.12 -14.85
CA LYS A 268 -30.20 12.10 -14.36
C LYS A 268 -31.21 12.33 -15.48
N GLN A 269 -30.76 12.51 -16.72
CA GLN A 269 -31.65 12.65 -17.88
C GLN A 269 -32.48 11.36 -18.06
N PRO A 270 -33.73 11.45 -18.55
CA PRO A 270 -34.48 10.27 -18.94
C PRO A 270 -33.74 9.52 -20.05
N LEU A 271 -33.87 8.20 -20.06
CA LEU A 271 -33.39 7.34 -21.14
C LEU A 271 -34.55 7.03 -22.09
N GLN A 272 -34.33 7.22 -23.38
CA GLN A 272 -35.24 6.80 -24.44
C GLN A 272 -34.89 5.39 -24.95
N VAL A 273 -35.80 4.79 -25.72
CA VAL A 273 -35.57 3.48 -26.35
C VAL A 273 -34.44 3.63 -27.38
N GLY A 274 -33.39 2.83 -27.24
CA GLY A 274 -32.19 2.89 -28.11
C GLY A 274 -31.05 3.79 -27.62
N ASP A 275 -31.24 4.61 -26.58
CA ASP A 275 -30.18 5.43 -25.97
C ASP A 275 -28.96 4.61 -25.50
N ILE A 276 -29.19 3.35 -25.14
CA ILE A 276 -28.14 2.36 -24.85
C ILE A 276 -28.17 1.31 -25.99
N PRO A 277 -27.16 1.29 -26.89
CA PRO A 277 -27.19 0.41 -28.05
C PRO A 277 -27.21 -1.09 -27.71
N ALA A 278 -27.85 -1.87 -28.59
CA ALA A 278 -28.02 -3.31 -28.46
C ALA A 278 -26.70 -4.11 -28.38
N SER A 279 -25.57 -3.51 -28.73
CA SER A 279 -24.22 -4.08 -28.58
C SER A 279 -23.70 -4.12 -27.14
N VAL A 280 -24.28 -3.34 -26.21
CA VAL A 280 -23.76 -3.17 -24.84
C VAL A 280 -23.97 -4.44 -24.00
N THR A 281 -22.97 -5.32 -24.00
CA THR A 281 -22.91 -6.53 -23.15
C THR A 281 -22.61 -6.22 -21.68
N LYS A 282 -22.09 -5.02 -21.37
CA LYS A 282 -21.76 -4.62 -20.00
C LYS A 282 -22.11 -3.16 -19.72
N LEU A 283 -23.02 -2.97 -18.77
CA LEU A 283 -23.46 -1.67 -18.29
C LEU A 283 -23.04 -1.46 -16.83
N LYS A 284 -22.48 -0.28 -16.52
CA LYS A 284 -22.34 0.18 -15.13
C LYS A 284 -23.09 1.49 -14.92
N VAL A 285 -24.12 1.42 -14.08
CA VAL A 285 -24.93 2.56 -13.64
C VAL A 285 -24.40 3.04 -12.29
N LYS A 286 -24.38 4.35 -12.09
CA LYS A 286 -23.82 5.01 -10.88
C LYS A 286 -24.69 6.10 -10.29
N SER A 287 -25.56 6.70 -11.09
CA SER A 287 -26.62 7.63 -10.72
C SER A 287 -27.92 6.89 -10.41
N VAL A 288 -28.88 7.61 -9.83
CA VAL A 288 -30.26 7.12 -9.67
C VAL A 288 -30.96 7.35 -11.01
N LEU A 289 -31.43 6.26 -11.63
CA LEU A 289 -32.14 6.27 -12.91
C LEU A 289 -33.30 5.27 -12.83
N ASN A 290 -34.42 5.64 -13.44
CA ASN A 290 -35.53 4.75 -13.71
C ASN A 290 -35.18 3.93 -14.96
N LEU A 291 -34.34 2.91 -14.75
CA LEU A 291 -34.06 1.89 -15.77
C LEU A 291 -35.29 1.00 -15.91
N ASN A 292 -35.59 0.57 -17.13
CA ASN A 292 -36.66 -0.37 -17.43
C ASN A 292 -36.29 -1.31 -18.59
N GLN A 293 -37.14 -2.31 -18.86
CA GLN A 293 -36.90 -3.31 -19.91
C GLN A 293 -36.65 -2.68 -21.30
N LYS A 294 -37.29 -1.53 -21.61
CA LYS A 294 -37.17 -0.83 -22.90
C LYS A 294 -35.92 0.06 -23.02
N THR A 295 -35.24 0.35 -21.91
CA THR A 295 -34.02 1.18 -21.86
C THR A 295 -32.75 0.37 -21.57
N LEU A 296 -32.88 -0.91 -21.21
CA LEU A 296 -31.77 -1.86 -21.10
C LEU A 296 -31.66 -2.74 -22.36
N PRO A 297 -30.46 -2.91 -22.95
CA PRO A 297 -30.29 -3.72 -24.16
C PRO A 297 -30.38 -5.23 -23.84
N SER A 298 -31.06 -5.97 -24.70
CA SER A 298 -31.30 -7.43 -24.55
C SER A 298 -30.02 -8.26 -24.40
N ASN A 299 -28.91 -7.85 -25.03
CA ASN A 299 -27.62 -8.54 -24.97
C ASN A 299 -26.82 -8.32 -23.67
N LEU A 300 -27.33 -7.55 -22.71
CA LEU A 300 -26.63 -7.20 -21.47
C LEU A 300 -26.33 -8.44 -20.60
N LYS A 301 -25.05 -8.83 -20.54
CA LYS A 301 -24.57 -9.98 -19.74
C LYS A 301 -24.09 -9.61 -18.33
N SER A 302 -23.79 -8.33 -18.07
CA SER A 302 -23.34 -7.87 -16.75
C SER A 302 -23.82 -6.47 -16.42
N LEU A 303 -24.55 -6.37 -15.31
CA LEU A 303 -25.03 -5.13 -14.71
C LEU A 303 -24.35 -4.93 -13.35
N THR A 304 -24.06 -3.68 -12.98
CA THR A 304 -23.47 -3.36 -11.67
C THR A 304 -23.99 -2.03 -11.19
N PHE A 305 -24.68 -2.06 -10.05
CA PHE A 305 -25.21 -0.89 -9.39
C PHE A 305 -24.19 -0.23 -8.44
N ASN A 306 -24.55 0.95 -7.96
CA ASN A 306 -23.92 1.61 -6.83
C ASN A 306 -24.60 1.09 -5.55
N PRO A 307 -23.87 0.54 -4.55
CA PRO A 307 -24.48 -0.11 -3.38
C PRO A 307 -25.41 0.78 -2.53
N TYR A 308 -25.30 2.10 -2.67
CA TYR A 308 -26.10 3.08 -1.93
C TYR A 308 -27.37 3.54 -2.68
N ILE A 309 -27.64 3.00 -3.87
CA ILE A 309 -28.81 3.37 -4.68
C ILE A 309 -29.94 2.37 -4.50
N GLN A 310 -31.15 2.87 -4.27
CA GLN A 310 -32.39 2.11 -4.37
C GLN A 310 -32.78 2.04 -5.85
N THR A 311 -33.01 0.83 -6.35
CA THR A 311 -33.37 0.57 -7.75
C THR A 311 -34.88 0.53 -7.88
N GLY A 312 -35.48 1.49 -8.60
CA GLY A 312 -36.92 1.51 -8.92
C GLY A 312 -37.34 0.50 -10.00
N LEU A 313 -36.61 -0.61 -10.14
CA LEU A 313 -36.86 -1.66 -11.12
C LEU A 313 -38.18 -2.39 -10.79
N GLN A 314 -39.00 -2.57 -11.80
CA GLN A 314 -40.20 -3.40 -11.78
C GLN A 314 -39.85 -4.85 -12.18
N PRO A 315 -40.77 -5.82 -11.99
CA PRO A 315 -40.64 -7.15 -12.58
C PRO A 315 -40.37 -7.08 -14.09
N ASN A 316 -39.56 -8.01 -14.61
CA ASN A 316 -39.11 -8.09 -16.01
C ASN A 316 -38.22 -6.94 -16.54
N ASP A 317 -37.90 -5.90 -15.74
CA ASP A 317 -37.01 -4.81 -16.20
C ASP A 317 -35.56 -5.25 -16.46
N LEU A 318 -35.11 -6.36 -15.88
CA LEU A 318 -33.79 -6.92 -16.12
C LEU A 318 -33.81 -7.91 -17.30
N PRO A 319 -32.94 -7.76 -18.32
CA PRO A 319 -32.98 -8.60 -19.51
C PRO A 319 -32.60 -10.06 -19.21
N HIS A 320 -33.36 -11.00 -19.79
CA HIS A 320 -33.23 -12.47 -19.57
C HIS A 320 -31.85 -13.07 -19.93
N GLY A 321 -30.95 -12.31 -20.54
CA GLY A 321 -29.56 -12.71 -20.82
C GLY A 321 -28.55 -12.39 -19.73
N LEU A 322 -28.96 -11.80 -18.60
CA LEU A 322 -28.09 -11.24 -17.57
C LEU A 322 -27.40 -12.32 -16.71
N VAL A 323 -26.07 -12.45 -16.81
CA VAL A 323 -25.31 -13.49 -16.09
C VAL A 323 -24.77 -13.02 -14.73
N LYS A 324 -24.53 -11.71 -14.58
CA LYS A 324 -23.86 -11.14 -13.39
C LYS A 324 -24.54 -9.86 -12.92
N LEU A 325 -25.04 -9.90 -11.68
CA LEU A 325 -25.74 -8.80 -11.02
C LEU A 325 -25.04 -8.48 -9.69
N LYS A 326 -24.60 -7.23 -9.53
CA LYS A 326 -23.78 -6.82 -8.38
C LYS A 326 -24.27 -5.56 -7.70
N ASN A 327 -24.21 -5.58 -6.37
CA ASN A 327 -24.70 -4.54 -5.46
C ASN A 327 -26.21 -4.30 -5.62
N PHE A 328 -26.99 -5.36 -5.83
CA PHE A 328 -28.45 -5.24 -5.91
C PHE A 328 -29.00 -4.94 -4.51
N ASN A 329 -29.89 -3.95 -4.42
CA ASN A 329 -30.42 -3.45 -3.16
C ASN A 329 -31.79 -4.09 -2.92
N TYR A 330 -31.90 -4.99 -1.94
CA TYR A 330 -33.14 -5.72 -1.69
C TYR A 330 -34.09 -4.94 -0.76
N HIS A 331 -35.36 -4.90 -1.15
CA HIS A 331 -36.48 -4.22 -0.52
C HIS A 331 -37.73 -5.13 -0.61
N GLN A 332 -38.72 -4.96 0.27
CA GLN A 332 -39.85 -5.91 0.45
C GLN A 332 -40.77 -6.08 -0.78
N ASP A 333 -40.76 -5.10 -1.68
CA ASP A 333 -41.71 -4.96 -2.79
C ASP A 333 -41.20 -5.59 -4.11
N LEU A 334 -39.98 -6.13 -4.11
CA LEU A 334 -39.26 -6.59 -5.31
C LEU A 334 -39.42 -8.10 -5.55
N GLU A 335 -40.63 -8.56 -5.85
CA GLU A 335 -40.86 -9.96 -6.22
C GLU A 335 -40.44 -10.26 -7.67
N LYS A 336 -39.70 -11.37 -7.85
CA LYS A 336 -39.29 -11.94 -9.15
C LYS A 336 -38.53 -11.01 -10.12
N VAL A 337 -37.76 -10.06 -9.59
CA VAL A 337 -37.00 -9.06 -10.39
C VAL A 337 -35.68 -9.58 -11.00
N ILE A 338 -35.09 -10.65 -10.44
CA ILE A 338 -33.79 -11.17 -10.91
C ILE A 338 -34.00 -12.33 -11.92
N PRO A 339 -33.45 -12.29 -13.14
CA PRO A 339 -33.57 -13.38 -14.11
C PRO A 339 -32.80 -14.65 -13.74
N ASP A 340 -33.33 -15.82 -14.12
CA ASP A 340 -32.74 -17.15 -13.87
C ASP A 340 -31.39 -17.39 -14.56
N SER A 341 -30.95 -16.50 -15.45
CA SER A 341 -29.62 -16.51 -16.05
C SER A 341 -28.49 -16.09 -15.11
N VAL A 342 -28.80 -15.51 -13.93
CA VAL A 342 -27.81 -14.93 -13.01
C VAL A 342 -27.06 -16.01 -12.22
N LYS A 343 -25.72 -16.03 -12.35
CA LYS A 343 -24.83 -17.02 -11.69
C LYS A 343 -23.90 -16.45 -10.61
N ASP A 344 -23.60 -15.15 -10.64
CA ASP A 344 -22.72 -14.45 -9.71
C ASP A 344 -23.45 -13.23 -9.14
N LEU A 345 -24.14 -13.47 -8.03
CA LEU A 345 -25.05 -12.53 -7.38
C LEU A 345 -24.40 -11.90 -6.14
N SER A 346 -24.59 -10.59 -5.99
CA SER A 346 -24.22 -9.85 -4.78
C SER A 346 -25.37 -8.93 -4.39
N ILE A 347 -26.00 -9.26 -3.26
CA ILE A 347 -27.15 -8.57 -2.69
C ILE A 347 -26.75 -7.84 -1.40
N ILE A 348 -27.44 -6.72 -1.17
CA ILE A 348 -27.34 -5.91 0.05
C ILE A 348 -28.74 -5.90 0.65
N LEU A 349 -28.85 -6.41 1.88
CA LEU A 349 -30.13 -6.61 2.55
C LEU A 349 -30.45 -5.42 3.46
N LYS A 350 -31.62 -4.80 3.22
CA LYS A 350 -32.25 -3.79 4.10
C LYS A 350 -33.49 -4.33 4.84
N THR A 351 -33.94 -5.52 4.48
CA THR A 351 -35.14 -6.21 4.99
C THR A 351 -34.92 -7.73 4.89
N CYS A 352 -35.75 -8.52 5.57
CA CYS A 352 -35.69 -9.98 5.57
C CYS A 352 -35.98 -10.57 4.18
N LEU A 353 -35.20 -11.57 3.79
CA LEU A 353 -35.19 -12.09 2.42
C LEU A 353 -36.31 -13.12 2.21
N LYS A 354 -37.27 -12.80 1.34
CA LYS A 354 -38.39 -13.69 0.99
C LYS A 354 -37.87 -14.96 0.27
N PRO A 355 -38.49 -16.14 0.50
CA PRO A 355 -38.29 -17.33 -0.34
C PRO A 355 -38.54 -17.02 -1.82
N GLY A 356 -37.86 -17.73 -2.72
CA GLY A 356 -38.00 -17.54 -4.17
C GLY A 356 -37.37 -16.25 -4.75
N PHE A 357 -36.81 -15.34 -3.93
CA PHE A 357 -36.16 -14.13 -4.45
C PHE A 357 -34.81 -14.42 -5.16
N ILE A 358 -34.03 -15.39 -4.67
CA ILE A 358 -32.76 -15.78 -5.29
C ILE A 358 -33.03 -16.82 -6.38
N PRO A 359 -32.63 -16.58 -7.65
CA PRO A 359 -32.83 -17.56 -8.72
C PRO A 359 -32.08 -18.87 -8.48
N THR A 360 -32.68 -19.98 -8.90
CA THR A 360 -32.19 -21.34 -8.62
C THR A 360 -30.83 -21.68 -9.23
N ASN A 361 -30.33 -20.87 -10.17
CA ASN A 361 -29.05 -21.05 -10.86
C ASN A 361 -27.84 -20.31 -10.23
N VAL A 362 -28.00 -19.62 -9.09
CA VAL A 362 -26.93 -18.82 -8.48
C VAL A 362 -25.81 -19.69 -7.90
N GLU A 363 -24.66 -19.75 -8.59
CA GLU A 363 -23.50 -20.54 -8.13
C GLU A 363 -22.64 -19.82 -7.07
N ARG A 364 -22.65 -18.48 -7.05
CA ARG A 364 -21.90 -17.66 -6.09
C ARG A 364 -22.79 -16.58 -5.51
N LEU A 365 -22.98 -16.62 -4.20
CA LEU A 365 -23.82 -15.70 -3.45
C LEU A 365 -22.99 -14.90 -2.45
N ARG A 366 -23.13 -13.57 -2.49
CA ARG A 366 -22.61 -12.66 -1.45
C ARG A 366 -23.76 -11.92 -0.82
N ILE A 367 -23.88 -12.05 0.49
CA ILE A 367 -24.88 -11.36 1.30
C ILE A 367 -24.14 -10.38 2.20
N GLN A 368 -24.40 -9.08 2.00
CA GLN A 368 -24.05 -8.05 2.96
C GLN A 368 -25.31 -7.64 3.73
N CYS A 369 -25.29 -7.77 5.06
CA CYS A 369 -26.34 -7.29 5.95
C CYS A 369 -25.96 -5.92 6.54
N ASN A 370 -26.90 -4.97 6.48
CA ASN A 370 -26.76 -3.62 7.02
C ASN A 370 -27.92 -3.24 7.99
N LYS A 371 -28.48 -4.23 8.71
CA LYS A 371 -29.44 -4.07 9.82
C LYS A 371 -29.21 -5.15 10.88
N ALA A 372 -29.59 -4.85 12.13
CA ALA A 372 -29.53 -5.76 13.29
C ALA A 372 -30.26 -7.11 13.07
N ASN A 373 -31.56 -7.04 12.77
CA ASN A 373 -32.41 -8.22 12.60
C ASN A 373 -32.42 -8.70 11.14
N LEU A 374 -31.85 -9.87 10.88
CA LEU A 374 -31.92 -10.53 9.58
C LEU A 374 -32.41 -11.97 9.68
N PHE A 375 -33.68 -12.15 9.38
CA PHE A 375 -34.22 -13.46 9.02
C PHE A 375 -33.88 -13.76 7.56
N VAL A 376 -32.96 -14.71 7.34
CA VAL A 376 -32.96 -15.52 6.11
C VAL A 376 -33.83 -16.73 6.45
N ALA A 377 -35.05 -16.76 5.90
CA ALA A 377 -35.95 -17.86 6.18
C ALA A 377 -35.39 -19.21 5.67
N LYS A 378 -35.96 -20.30 6.16
CA LYS A 378 -35.71 -21.64 5.61
C LYS A 378 -35.94 -21.61 4.09
N ASP A 379 -35.13 -22.37 3.36
CA ASP A 379 -35.27 -22.60 1.91
C ASP A 379 -35.09 -21.34 1.01
N VAL A 380 -34.55 -20.23 1.54
CA VAL A 380 -34.26 -18.99 0.79
C VAL A 380 -32.98 -19.04 -0.05
N ILE A 381 -31.98 -19.84 0.32
CA ILE A 381 -30.71 -19.96 -0.41
C ILE A 381 -30.74 -21.22 -1.30
N PRO A 382 -30.60 -21.10 -2.63
CA PRO A 382 -30.61 -22.25 -3.53
C PRO A 382 -29.49 -23.26 -3.28
N THR A 383 -29.78 -24.54 -3.51
CA THR A 383 -28.82 -25.65 -3.44
C THR A 383 -27.67 -25.56 -4.46
N SER A 384 -27.80 -24.71 -5.48
CA SER A 384 -26.75 -24.43 -6.47
C SER A 384 -25.59 -23.58 -5.95
N VAL A 385 -25.71 -22.97 -4.76
CA VAL A 385 -24.71 -22.06 -4.19
C VAL A 385 -23.47 -22.85 -3.72
N LYS A 386 -22.41 -22.81 -4.53
CA LYS A 386 -21.12 -23.47 -4.25
C LYS A 386 -20.19 -22.62 -3.36
N TYR A 387 -20.44 -21.31 -3.31
CA TYR A 387 -19.69 -20.34 -2.51
C TYR A 387 -20.65 -19.35 -1.86
N LEU A 388 -20.66 -19.35 -0.52
CA LEU A 388 -21.41 -18.41 0.31
C LEU A 388 -20.44 -17.54 1.12
N GLU A 389 -20.54 -16.24 0.92
CA GLU A 389 -19.85 -15.20 1.69
C GLU A 389 -20.94 -14.38 2.40
N PHE A 390 -21.06 -14.57 3.72
CA PHE A 390 -22.00 -13.83 4.55
C PHE A 390 -21.24 -12.84 5.43
N LYS A 391 -21.65 -11.56 5.36
CA LYS A 391 -20.96 -10.46 6.03
C LYS A 391 -21.98 -9.56 6.75
N CYS A 392 -21.90 -9.53 8.07
CA CYS A 392 -22.55 -8.49 8.89
C CYS A 392 -21.50 -7.45 9.30
N GLU A 393 -21.85 -6.16 9.28
CA GLU A 393 -20.93 -5.05 9.61
C GLU A 393 -21.52 -4.04 10.61
N GLN A 394 -22.48 -4.45 11.43
CA GLN A 394 -23.13 -3.57 12.41
C GLN A 394 -22.95 -4.02 13.87
N ARG A 395 -23.22 -3.06 14.77
CA ARG A 395 -23.07 -3.12 16.23
C ARG A 395 -24.44 -2.99 16.91
N GLU A 396 -25.44 -3.68 16.37
CA GLU A 396 -26.81 -3.72 16.88
C GLU A 396 -27.29 -5.19 16.78
N SER A 397 -28.13 -5.63 17.71
CA SER A 397 -28.31 -7.04 18.08
C SER A 397 -28.72 -7.98 16.95
N ILE A 398 -27.89 -9.00 16.65
CA ILE A 398 -28.31 -10.16 15.85
C ILE A 398 -29.15 -11.07 16.76
N GLN A 399 -30.48 -10.89 16.76
CA GLN A 399 -31.36 -11.63 17.69
C GLN A 399 -31.43 -13.14 17.40
N LYS A 400 -31.50 -13.55 16.12
CA LYS A 400 -31.21 -14.92 15.68
C LYS A 400 -30.55 -14.95 14.30
N LEU A 401 -29.65 -15.92 14.07
CA LEU A 401 -29.08 -16.21 12.74
C LEU A 401 -29.53 -17.59 12.27
N TYR A 402 -30.34 -17.64 11.21
CA TYR A 402 -30.71 -18.88 10.53
C TYR A 402 -30.19 -18.86 9.09
N ILE A 403 -29.50 -19.93 8.69
CA ILE A 403 -29.04 -20.17 7.31
C ILE A 403 -29.27 -21.68 7.07
N PRO A 404 -29.89 -22.10 5.95
CA PRO A 404 -30.35 -23.49 5.81
C PRO A 404 -29.25 -24.55 5.92
N ASN A 405 -29.54 -25.64 6.67
CA ASN A 405 -28.62 -26.75 6.89
C ASN A 405 -28.38 -27.64 5.64
N ASN A 406 -29.30 -27.61 4.66
CA ASN A 406 -29.33 -28.57 3.55
C ASN A 406 -28.58 -28.10 2.27
N ILE A 407 -27.67 -27.12 2.37
CA ILE A 407 -26.97 -26.58 1.20
C ILE A 407 -25.61 -27.28 1.01
N PRO A 408 -25.30 -27.89 -0.16
CA PRO A 408 -24.03 -28.55 -0.43
C PRO A 408 -22.88 -27.55 -0.73
N ILE A 409 -22.62 -26.65 0.22
CA ILE A 409 -21.58 -25.63 0.13
C ILE A 409 -20.21 -26.26 0.42
N ILE A 410 -19.33 -26.23 -0.58
CA ILE A 410 -17.97 -26.78 -0.48
C ILE A 410 -17.06 -25.89 0.40
N LYS A 411 -17.30 -24.56 0.42
CA LYS A 411 -16.53 -23.58 1.20
C LYS A 411 -17.39 -22.42 1.69
N GLY A 412 -17.94 -22.52 2.90
CA GLY A 412 -18.55 -21.40 3.61
C GLY A 412 -17.52 -20.59 4.39
N THR A 413 -17.59 -19.27 4.32
CA THR A 413 -16.86 -18.34 5.20
C THR A 413 -17.86 -17.39 5.87
N LEU A 414 -17.84 -17.38 7.20
CA LEU A 414 -18.65 -16.48 8.01
C LEU A 414 -17.75 -15.44 8.70
N VAL A 415 -18.18 -14.18 8.68
CA VAL A 415 -17.56 -13.08 9.43
C VAL A 415 -18.61 -12.55 10.40
N LEU A 416 -18.38 -12.78 11.70
CA LEU A 416 -19.18 -12.22 12.79
C LEU A 416 -18.37 -11.14 13.50
N SER A 417 -18.97 -9.98 13.70
CA SER A 417 -18.37 -8.88 14.45
C SER A 417 -19.42 -8.20 15.33
N ALA A 418 -19.01 -7.72 16.51
CA ALA A 418 -19.83 -6.91 17.42
C ALA A 418 -21.23 -7.48 17.74
N LEU A 419 -21.33 -8.78 18.02
CA LEU A 419 -22.54 -9.40 18.56
C LEU A 419 -22.86 -8.81 19.95
N GLU A 420 -24.15 -8.56 20.21
CA GLU A 420 -24.66 -8.13 21.52
C GLU A 420 -25.25 -9.29 22.35
N LYS A 421 -25.38 -10.49 21.78
CA LYS A 421 -25.80 -11.71 22.47
C LYS A 421 -24.78 -12.85 22.30
N ILE A 422 -24.80 -13.79 23.24
CA ILE A 422 -24.22 -15.12 23.05
C ILE A 422 -24.99 -15.85 21.95
N LEU A 423 -24.30 -16.59 21.09
CA LEU A 423 -24.94 -17.40 20.05
C LEU A 423 -25.58 -18.67 20.65
N GLU A 424 -26.69 -19.09 20.08
CA GLU A 424 -27.36 -20.35 20.42
C GLU A 424 -26.73 -21.52 19.60
N PRO A 425 -26.79 -22.77 20.10
CA PRO A 425 -26.38 -23.93 19.32
C PRO A 425 -27.10 -24.00 17.96
N ASN A 426 -26.35 -24.33 16.91
CA ASN A 426 -26.78 -24.36 15.50
C ASN A 426 -26.98 -22.99 14.79
N GLU A 427 -26.73 -21.83 15.44
CA GLU A 427 -26.75 -20.54 14.72
C GLU A 427 -25.57 -20.35 13.77
N ILE A 428 -24.48 -21.09 13.96
CA ILE A 428 -23.37 -21.17 12.98
C ILE A 428 -23.58 -22.44 12.13
N PRO A 429 -23.84 -22.31 10.82
CA PRO A 429 -24.25 -23.46 10.01
C PRO A 429 -23.17 -24.55 9.83
N PRO A 430 -23.57 -25.82 9.69
CA PRO A 430 -22.66 -26.93 9.35
C PRO A 430 -21.83 -26.75 8.06
N CYS A 431 -22.17 -25.80 7.18
CA CYS A 431 -21.36 -25.49 6.00
C CYS A 431 -20.19 -24.51 6.23
N ILE A 432 -20.05 -23.93 7.43
CA ILE A 432 -19.01 -22.93 7.72
C ILE A 432 -17.68 -23.60 8.03
N THR A 433 -16.85 -23.73 6.99
CA THR A 433 -15.48 -24.26 7.08
C THR A 433 -14.49 -23.27 7.72
N LYS A 434 -14.82 -21.97 7.73
CA LYS A 434 -13.97 -20.91 8.29
C LYS A 434 -14.80 -19.80 8.96
N LEU A 435 -14.41 -19.45 10.19
CA LEU A 435 -15.05 -18.45 11.03
C LEU A 435 -14.04 -17.37 11.43
N TYR A 436 -14.40 -16.13 11.14
CA TYR A 436 -13.79 -14.95 11.74
C TYR A 436 -14.73 -14.44 12.83
N TYR A 437 -14.26 -14.46 14.08
CA TYR A 437 -15.02 -14.06 15.25
C TYR A 437 -14.40 -12.81 15.89
N HIS A 438 -15.12 -11.69 15.85
CA HIS A 438 -14.66 -10.39 16.32
C HIS A 438 -15.75 -9.72 17.18
N SER A 439 -16.12 -10.39 18.26
CA SER A 439 -17.11 -9.95 19.26
C SER A 439 -16.60 -10.29 20.65
N SER A 440 -17.03 -9.52 21.64
CA SER A 440 -16.77 -9.78 23.06
C SER A 440 -17.62 -10.90 23.66
N GLN A 441 -18.59 -11.44 22.93
CA GLN A 441 -19.49 -12.48 23.45
C GLN A 441 -18.77 -13.84 23.50
N PRO A 442 -18.88 -14.62 24.60
CA PRO A 442 -18.19 -15.90 24.75
C PRO A 442 -18.65 -16.95 23.73
N LEU A 443 -17.70 -17.81 23.34
CA LEU A 443 -17.93 -18.91 22.38
C LEU A 443 -18.10 -20.24 23.14
N LEU A 444 -19.31 -20.47 23.65
CA LEU A 444 -19.68 -21.69 24.39
C LEU A 444 -19.59 -22.96 23.54
N ALA A 445 -19.58 -24.11 24.23
CA ALA A 445 -19.64 -25.44 23.61
C ALA A 445 -20.87 -25.61 22.70
N ASN A 446 -20.73 -26.42 21.65
CA ASN A 446 -21.75 -26.74 20.64
C ASN A 446 -22.27 -25.56 19.77
N ILE A 447 -21.80 -24.31 19.97
CA ILE A 447 -22.06 -23.20 19.03
C ILE A 447 -21.31 -23.43 17.71
N VAL A 448 -20.07 -23.93 17.79
CA VAL A 448 -19.16 -24.06 16.65
C VAL A 448 -19.42 -25.36 15.86
N PRO A 449 -19.62 -25.31 14.53
CA PRO A 449 -19.94 -26.51 13.77
C PRO A 449 -18.74 -27.45 13.69
N LYS A 450 -19.00 -28.77 13.76
CA LYS A 450 -17.98 -29.84 13.71
C LYS A 450 -17.11 -29.83 12.44
N THR A 451 -17.56 -29.13 11.39
CA THR A 451 -16.90 -28.94 10.08
C THR A 451 -15.92 -27.76 10.03
N LEU A 452 -15.83 -26.95 11.09
CA LEU A 452 -14.94 -25.79 11.12
C LEU A 452 -13.47 -26.22 11.15
N LYS A 453 -12.72 -25.90 10.09
CA LYS A 453 -11.27 -26.16 9.99
C LYS A 453 -10.41 -25.03 10.51
N SER A 454 -10.90 -23.79 10.48
CA SER A 454 -10.13 -22.60 10.89
C SER A 454 -10.97 -21.62 11.69
N LEU A 455 -10.54 -21.36 12.93
CA LEU A 455 -11.09 -20.36 13.84
C LEU A 455 -10.09 -19.22 14.00
N ILE A 456 -10.54 -18.00 13.74
CA ILE A 456 -9.75 -16.77 13.93
C ILE A 456 -10.51 -15.87 14.90
N ILE A 457 -9.95 -15.71 16.09
CA ILE A 457 -10.49 -14.84 17.15
C ILE A 457 -9.74 -13.51 17.08
N GLY A 458 -10.47 -12.40 16.94
CA GLY A 458 -9.90 -11.05 16.80
C GLY A 458 -9.94 -10.21 18.08
N ASP A 459 -9.34 -9.02 18.00
CA ASP A 459 -9.00 -8.15 19.14
C ASP A 459 -10.19 -7.54 19.94
N GLU A 460 -11.44 -7.95 19.68
CA GLU A 460 -12.65 -7.57 20.44
C GLU A 460 -13.15 -8.71 21.38
N TYR A 461 -12.52 -9.90 21.39
CA TYR A 461 -12.87 -11.00 22.31
C TYR A 461 -12.36 -10.73 23.73
N ASP A 462 -13.24 -10.82 24.74
CA ASP A 462 -12.92 -10.48 26.13
C ASP A 462 -12.12 -11.57 26.89
N GLY A 463 -12.01 -12.77 26.30
CA GLY A 463 -11.29 -13.91 26.85
C GLY A 463 -11.98 -14.65 28.00
N GLN A 464 -13.16 -14.21 28.47
CA GLN A 464 -13.71 -14.70 29.74
C GLN A 464 -14.21 -16.15 29.70
N THR A 465 -14.46 -16.73 28.54
CA THR A 465 -14.62 -18.20 28.41
C THR A 465 -14.34 -18.69 26.99
N LEU A 466 -13.16 -19.27 26.77
CA LEU A 466 -13.00 -20.39 25.85
C LEU A 466 -13.15 -21.66 26.70
N LEU A 467 -14.37 -22.20 26.77
CA LEU A 467 -14.65 -23.37 27.60
C LEU A 467 -13.89 -24.60 27.08
N LYS A 468 -13.63 -25.55 27.98
CA LYS A 468 -13.40 -26.95 27.59
C LYS A 468 -14.56 -27.38 26.67
N ASP A 469 -14.25 -28.15 25.63
CA ASP A 469 -15.21 -28.63 24.63
C ASP A 469 -15.84 -27.53 23.73
N SER A 470 -15.30 -26.29 23.72
CA SER A 470 -15.67 -25.23 22.77
C SER A 470 -15.06 -25.38 21.37
N LEU A 471 -13.94 -26.11 21.24
CA LEU A 471 -13.25 -26.32 19.97
C LEU A 471 -13.78 -27.58 19.25
N PRO A 472 -14.20 -27.49 17.98
CA PRO A 472 -14.69 -28.66 17.25
C PRO A 472 -13.56 -29.64 16.94
N ILE A 473 -13.87 -30.95 16.97
CA ILE A 473 -12.90 -32.03 16.77
C ILE A 473 -12.11 -31.89 15.46
N GLY A 474 -12.74 -31.40 14.39
CA GLY A 474 -12.13 -31.19 13.07
C GLY A 474 -11.31 -29.89 12.90
N LEU A 475 -11.05 -29.14 13.96
CA LEU A 475 -10.30 -27.87 13.89
C LEU A 475 -8.81 -28.12 13.58
N GLU A 476 -8.32 -27.52 12.48
CA GLU A 476 -6.91 -27.63 12.07
C GLU A 476 -6.07 -26.45 12.55
N SER A 477 -6.68 -25.27 12.71
CA SER A 477 -5.98 -24.05 13.14
C SER A 477 -6.82 -23.12 13.99
N LEU A 478 -6.24 -22.75 15.15
CA LEU A 478 -6.71 -21.72 16.07
C LEU A 478 -5.73 -20.54 16.07
N LEU A 479 -6.21 -19.36 15.67
CA LEU A 479 -5.41 -18.14 15.66
C LEU A 479 -6.04 -17.06 16.55
N ILE A 480 -5.49 -16.90 17.76
CA ILE A 480 -5.91 -15.82 18.67
C ILE A 480 -5.10 -14.56 18.31
N CYS A 481 -5.79 -13.56 17.80
CA CYS A 481 -5.21 -12.32 17.32
C CYS A 481 -5.54 -11.19 18.30
N ASN A 482 -4.72 -11.05 19.34
CA ASN A 482 -4.66 -9.83 20.13
C ASN A 482 -3.34 -9.07 19.89
N ASN A 483 -3.47 -7.81 19.50
CA ASN A 483 -2.40 -6.81 19.39
C ASN A 483 -2.63 -5.63 20.36
N SER A 484 -3.71 -5.66 21.13
CA SER A 484 -4.14 -4.62 22.06
C SER A 484 -3.60 -4.90 23.47
N ILE A 485 -2.80 -3.97 24.01
CA ILE A 485 -2.27 -4.05 25.38
C ILE A 485 -3.34 -3.60 26.40
N LYS A 486 -4.51 -4.26 26.36
CA LYS A 486 -5.70 -3.96 27.18
C LYS A 486 -6.55 -5.20 27.48
N PHE A 487 -5.91 -6.32 27.78
CA PHE A 487 -6.41 -7.21 28.82
C PHE A 487 -6.23 -6.46 30.17
N ILE A 488 -7.32 -6.15 30.87
CA ILE A 488 -7.32 -5.41 32.15
C ILE A 488 -7.64 -6.42 33.25
N GLY A 489 -6.59 -7.10 33.71
CA GLY A 489 -6.67 -8.49 34.19
C GLY A 489 -5.94 -9.36 33.16
N GLU A 490 -5.12 -10.32 33.57
CA GLU A 490 -4.32 -11.08 32.60
C GLU A 490 -5.24 -12.06 31.83
N LEU A 491 -4.67 -12.81 30.88
CA LEU A 491 -5.30 -14.06 30.46
C LEU A 491 -5.13 -15.07 31.61
N ASP A 492 -5.93 -14.89 32.67
CA ASP A 492 -5.75 -15.52 33.97
C ASP A 492 -6.18 -17.01 34.01
N PHE A 493 -6.88 -17.49 33.00
CA PHE A 493 -7.24 -18.89 32.89
C PHE A 493 -6.02 -19.77 32.52
N SER A 494 -5.77 -20.79 33.33
CA SER A 494 -4.93 -21.92 32.93
C SER A 494 -5.68 -22.78 31.90
N ILE A 495 -4.96 -23.30 30.89
CA ILE A 495 -5.57 -24.15 29.87
C ILE A 495 -5.45 -25.62 30.32
N PRO A 496 -6.56 -26.35 30.52
CA PRO A 496 -6.52 -27.73 31.01
C PRO A 496 -6.04 -28.70 29.92
N ILE A 497 -5.37 -29.76 30.34
CA ILE A 497 -4.98 -30.88 29.47
C ILE A 497 -6.23 -31.41 28.74
N GLY A 498 -6.09 -31.69 27.45
CA GLY A 498 -7.20 -32.09 26.57
C GLY A 498 -8.03 -30.94 25.98
N PHE A 499 -7.68 -29.67 26.21
CA PHE A 499 -8.36 -28.53 25.58
C PHE A 499 -8.16 -28.46 24.05
N PHE A 500 -6.98 -28.85 23.54
CA PHE A 500 -6.70 -28.85 22.11
C PHE A 500 -7.12 -30.18 21.46
N THR A 501 -7.86 -30.10 20.35
CA THR A 501 -8.31 -31.28 19.61
C THR A 501 -7.18 -31.88 18.77
N SER A 502 -7.19 -33.20 18.57
CA SER A 502 -6.09 -33.96 17.92
C SER A 502 -5.78 -33.56 16.47
N ASN A 503 -6.70 -32.87 15.79
CA ASN A 503 -6.48 -32.36 14.43
C ASN A 503 -5.73 -31.01 14.39
N ILE A 504 -5.48 -30.35 15.52
CA ILE A 504 -4.86 -29.02 15.55
C ILE A 504 -3.39 -29.10 15.14
N LYS A 505 -3.11 -28.55 13.96
CA LYS A 505 -1.77 -28.40 13.38
C LYS A 505 -1.13 -27.05 13.68
N LYS A 506 -1.94 -26.04 14.04
CA LYS A 506 -1.46 -24.66 14.19
C LYS A 506 -2.17 -23.89 15.30
N ILE A 507 -1.40 -23.54 16.33
CA ILE A 507 -1.81 -22.65 17.42
C ILE A 507 -1.04 -21.33 17.33
N LYS A 508 -1.74 -20.21 17.51
CA LYS A 508 -1.11 -18.92 17.83
C LYS A 508 -1.76 -18.33 19.08
N PHE A 509 -0.95 -18.14 20.11
CA PHE A 509 -1.32 -17.36 21.30
C PHE A 509 -1.23 -15.85 21.05
N PRO A 510 -2.00 -15.04 21.81
CA PRO A 510 -1.90 -13.60 21.77
C PRO A 510 -0.57 -13.11 22.40
N ASN A 511 -0.20 -11.85 22.19
CA ASN A 511 1.11 -11.34 22.59
C ASN A 511 1.32 -11.25 24.12
N ASP A 512 0.24 -11.25 24.90
CA ASP A 512 0.17 -10.98 26.33
C ASP A 512 -0.01 -12.22 27.21
N TYR A 513 -0.35 -13.40 26.64
CA TYR A 513 -0.50 -14.64 27.39
C TYR A 513 0.80 -15.06 28.10
N ASN A 514 0.71 -15.35 29.40
CA ASN A 514 1.84 -15.70 30.27
C ASN A 514 1.46 -16.68 31.41
N LYS A 515 0.57 -17.64 31.18
CA LYS A 515 0.29 -18.71 32.16
C LYS A 515 1.01 -19.99 31.79
N GLU A 516 1.38 -20.75 32.82
CA GLU A 516 2.13 -21.99 32.70
C GLU A 516 1.36 -23.04 31.89
N PHE A 517 2.10 -23.96 31.27
CA PHE A 517 1.56 -25.10 30.56
C PHE A 517 2.08 -26.39 31.19
N LYS A 518 1.18 -27.33 31.49
CA LYS A 518 1.56 -28.68 31.93
C LYS A 518 1.90 -29.56 30.73
N VAL A 519 2.84 -30.49 30.93
CA VAL A 519 3.14 -31.56 29.96
C VAL A 519 1.84 -32.27 29.51
N GLY A 520 1.77 -32.60 28.22
CA GLY A 520 0.57 -33.19 27.61
C GLY A 520 -0.53 -32.20 27.20
N ILE A 521 -0.36 -30.89 27.37
CA ILE A 521 -1.33 -29.90 26.84
C ILE A 521 -1.37 -29.86 25.32
N PHE A 522 -0.21 -29.97 24.66
CA PHE A 522 -0.09 -29.85 23.21
C PHE A 522 -0.17 -31.22 22.54
N VAL A 523 -0.92 -31.30 21.44
CA VAL A 523 -1.15 -32.56 20.71
C VAL A 523 0.00 -32.89 19.76
N GLU A 524 0.31 -34.18 19.59
CA GLU A 524 1.33 -34.69 18.63
C GLU A 524 1.00 -34.44 17.14
N GLY A 525 -0.10 -33.73 16.84
CA GLY A 525 -0.39 -33.19 15.51
C GLY A 525 0.15 -31.77 15.26
N LEU A 526 0.70 -31.11 16.28
CA LEU A 526 1.01 -29.68 16.27
C LEU A 526 2.30 -29.35 15.52
N GLU A 527 2.16 -28.81 14.31
CA GLU A 527 3.29 -28.45 13.43
C GLU A 527 3.79 -27.00 13.66
N TYR A 528 2.94 -26.11 14.19
CA TYR A 528 3.24 -24.69 14.41
C TYR A 528 2.72 -24.21 15.78
N LEU A 529 3.62 -23.66 16.60
CA LEU A 529 3.31 -23.02 17.88
C LEU A 529 3.96 -21.64 17.94
N TYR A 530 3.16 -20.61 18.24
CA TYR A 530 3.63 -19.27 18.60
C TYR A 530 3.14 -18.93 20.00
N LEU A 531 4.08 -18.74 20.93
CA LEU A 531 3.85 -18.22 22.27
C LEU A 531 3.99 -16.68 22.27
N GLY A 532 3.29 -16.03 23.18
CA GLY A 532 3.23 -14.57 23.26
C GLY A 532 4.57 -13.91 23.55
N LYS A 533 4.66 -12.58 23.34
CA LYS A 533 5.82 -11.78 23.74
C LYS A 533 5.95 -11.66 25.26
N SER A 534 4.86 -11.80 26.00
CA SER A 534 4.88 -11.81 27.45
C SER A 534 5.21 -13.20 28.03
N TYR A 535 5.33 -14.25 27.21
CA TYR A 535 5.48 -15.61 27.72
C TYR A 535 6.85 -15.84 28.34
N ASN A 536 6.83 -16.07 29.64
CA ASN A 536 7.97 -16.29 30.52
C ASN A 536 7.56 -17.26 31.64
N GLN A 537 7.25 -18.48 31.26
CA GLN A 537 7.01 -19.59 32.18
C GLN A 537 8.03 -20.69 31.88
N PHE A 538 8.20 -21.64 32.81
CA PHE A 538 9.13 -22.75 32.61
C PHE A 538 8.67 -23.62 31.44
N LEU A 539 9.61 -24.24 30.73
CA LEU A 539 9.34 -25.14 29.61
C LEU A 539 9.80 -26.54 30.01
N GLU A 540 8.93 -27.25 30.71
CA GLU A 540 9.17 -28.62 31.20
C GLU A 540 9.54 -29.57 30.04
N LYS A 541 10.50 -30.47 30.27
CA LYS A 541 10.92 -31.45 29.27
C LYS A 541 9.73 -32.37 28.90
N GLY A 542 9.43 -32.46 27.60
CA GLY A 542 8.24 -33.14 27.09
C GLY A 542 6.98 -32.27 26.96
N LEU A 543 7.05 -30.96 27.28
CA LEU A 543 5.94 -30.03 27.03
C LEU A 543 5.70 -29.79 25.53
N LEU A 544 6.77 -29.73 24.73
CA LEU A 544 6.70 -29.47 23.29
C LEU A 544 6.62 -30.79 22.50
N PRO A 545 5.59 -30.99 21.66
CA PRO A 545 5.37 -32.28 20.98
C PRO A 545 6.41 -32.53 19.88
N CYS A 546 6.71 -33.81 19.63
CA CYS A 546 7.78 -34.22 18.72
C CYS A 546 7.51 -33.84 17.25
N SER A 547 6.27 -33.54 16.87
CA SER A 547 5.86 -33.09 15.53
C SER A 547 6.19 -31.63 15.20
N LEU A 548 6.65 -30.83 16.17
CA LEU A 548 6.73 -29.38 16.06
C LEU A 548 7.84 -28.91 15.09
N LYS A 549 7.45 -28.23 14.00
CA LYS A 549 8.36 -27.76 12.94
C LYS A 549 8.71 -26.27 13.06
N HIS A 550 7.80 -25.50 13.66
CA HIS A 550 7.95 -24.06 13.85
C HIS A 550 7.61 -23.67 15.29
N PHE A 551 8.61 -23.16 16.03
CA PHE A 551 8.43 -22.66 17.40
C PHE A 551 8.88 -21.19 17.51
N PHE A 552 8.03 -20.38 18.15
CA PHE A 552 8.30 -18.96 18.41
C PHE A 552 8.02 -18.65 19.90
N LEU A 553 9.05 -18.17 20.59
CA LEU A 553 9.05 -17.75 21.99
C LEU A 553 9.58 -16.31 22.09
N GLY A 554 8.69 -15.36 22.34
CA GLY A 554 9.05 -13.94 22.47
C GLY A 554 9.24 -13.50 23.93
N ALA A 555 10.21 -12.61 24.18
CA ALA A 555 10.43 -12.01 25.50
C ALA A 555 9.78 -10.63 25.70
N LYS A 556 9.50 -10.33 26.98
CA LYS A 556 8.83 -9.12 27.46
C LYS A 556 9.82 -7.95 27.51
N ILE A 557 9.86 -7.13 26.47
CA ILE A 557 10.77 -5.98 26.38
C ILE A 557 10.22 -4.81 27.22
N LYS A 558 10.72 -4.63 28.45
CA LYS A 558 10.46 -3.49 29.34
C LYS A 558 11.34 -2.25 29.05
N ASP A 559 11.74 -1.98 27.81
CA ASP A 559 12.27 -0.65 27.47
C ASP A 559 12.05 -0.25 26.00
N GLN A 560 12.00 1.06 25.74
CA GLN A 560 12.03 1.69 24.41
C GLN A 560 13.19 2.69 24.25
N SER A 561 14.02 2.83 25.28
CA SER A 561 15.31 3.51 25.25
C SER A 561 16.41 2.54 24.81
N PHE A 562 16.92 2.73 23.59
CA PHE A 562 18.02 1.96 23.01
C PHE A 562 19.39 2.35 23.62
N THR A 563 19.45 2.52 24.94
CA THR A 563 20.60 3.13 25.66
C THR A 563 20.91 2.47 27.00
N GLN A 564 19.94 1.86 27.68
CA GLN A 564 20.17 1.01 28.86
C GLN A 564 19.18 -0.16 28.80
N ILE A 565 19.67 -1.39 28.62
CA ILE A 565 18.85 -2.62 28.60
C ILE A 565 19.48 -3.67 29.51
N THR A 566 19.71 -3.29 30.77
CA THR A 566 20.45 -4.08 31.78
C THR A 566 19.66 -5.26 32.35
N SER A 567 18.32 -5.27 32.27
CA SER A 567 17.50 -6.40 32.73
C SER A 567 17.10 -7.36 31.60
N ILE A 568 17.28 -8.65 31.86
CA ILE A 568 16.53 -9.73 31.23
C ILE A 568 15.22 -9.88 32.03
N ILE A 569 14.13 -10.34 31.40
CA ILE A 569 12.91 -10.75 32.12
C ILE A 569 12.65 -12.25 31.93
N ASN A 570 13.09 -12.84 30.81
CA ASN A 570 13.19 -14.29 30.68
C ASN A 570 14.39 -14.83 31.48
N GLU A 571 14.26 -14.78 32.80
CA GLU A 571 15.17 -15.38 33.79
C GLU A 571 15.19 -16.91 33.68
N ASN A 572 14.07 -17.49 33.22
CA ASN A 572 13.91 -18.92 32.99
C ASN A 572 14.99 -19.45 32.04
N VAL A 573 15.64 -20.51 32.48
CA VAL A 573 16.62 -21.28 31.70
C VAL A 573 15.86 -22.20 30.74
N ILE A 574 16.25 -22.18 29.47
CA ILE A 574 15.88 -23.23 28.51
C ILE A 574 16.89 -24.36 28.71
N GLU A 575 16.42 -25.45 29.31
CA GLU A 575 17.22 -26.63 29.58
C GLU A 575 17.47 -27.47 28.32
N LYS A 576 18.46 -28.35 28.40
CA LYS A 576 18.77 -29.34 27.38
C LYS A 576 17.57 -30.28 27.13
N ASP A 577 17.44 -30.75 25.89
CA ASP A 577 16.35 -31.62 25.39
C ASP A 577 14.91 -31.05 25.50
N VAL A 578 14.72 -29.78 25.90
CA VAL A 578 13.40 -29.13 25.96
C VAL A 578 12.82 -28.85 24.56
N LEU A 579 13.68 -28.71 23.54
CA LEU A 579 13.28 -28.41 22.17
C LEU A 579 13.29 -29.69 21.30
N PRO A 580 12.18 -30.04 20.61
CA PRO A 580 12.09 -31.28 19.83
C PRO A 580 12.91 -31.25 18.53
N ASP A 581 13.51 -32.39 18.18
CA ASP A 581 14.46 -32.53 17.08
C ASP A 581 13.93 -32.17 15.69
N ASN A 582 12.62 -32.28 15.45
CA ASN A 582 11.99 -31.98 14.17
C ASN A 582 11.85 -30.48 13.86
N LEU A 583 12.30 -29.60 14.76
CA LEU A 583 12.25 -28.16 14.56
C LEU A 583 13.10 -27.72 13.35
N GLN A 584 12.44 -27.02 12.42
CA GLN A 584 13.09 -26.44 11.23
C GLN A 584 13.21 -24.92 11.32
N HIS A 585 12.35 -24.27 12.12
CA HIS A 585 12.35 -22.84 12.37
C HIS A 585 12.18 -22.57 13.87
N LEU A 586 13.18 -21.92 14.46
CA LEU A 586 13.20 -21.55 15.87
C LEU A 586 13.42 -20.05 16.04
N SER A 587 12.57 -19.40 16.82
CA SER A 587 12.82 -18.04 17.30
C SER A 587 12.61 -18.00 18.81
N ILE A 588 13.66 -17.63 19.55
CA ILE A 588 13.69 -17.77 21.01
C ILE A 588 14.25 -16.54 21.72
N SER A 589 13.91 -16.43 23.00
CA SER A 589 14.36 -15.41 23.94
C SER A 589 14.47 -16.03 25.33
N GLY A 590 15.56 -15.80 26.07
CA GLY A 590 15.78 -16.37 27.40
C GLY A 590 17.25 -16.70 27.70
N ARG A 591 17.51 -17.35 28.83
CA ARG A 591 18.82 -17.91 29.17
C ARG A 591 18.92 -19.35 28.66
N LEU A 592 20.08 -19.76 28.14
CA LEU A 592 20.35 -21.18 27.83
C LEU A 592 21.05 -21.86 29.02
N ALA A 593 20.80 -23.15 29.22
CA ALA A 593 21.60 -23.97 30.15
C ALA A 593 23.04 -24.12 29.65
N ASP A 594 23.98 -24.39 30.55
CA ASP A 594 25.40 -24.51 30.21
C ASP A 594 25.72 -25.70 29.29
N ASP A 595 24.88 -26.73 29.30
CA ASP A 595 24.95 -27.92 28.43
C ASP A 595 23.92 -27.90 27.28
N PHE A 596 23.20 -26.78 27.09
CA PHE A 596 22.16 -26.65 26.08
C PHE A 596 22.71 -26.83 24.65
N THR A 597 22.00 -27.63 23.85
CA THR A 597 22.32 -27.87 22.42
C THR A 597 21.09 -27.60 21.55
N PHE A 598 21.33 -27.24 20.28
CA PHE A 598 20.27 -26.93 19.32
C PHE A 598 19.80 -28.18 18.54
N PRO A 599 18.49 -28.32 18.27
CA PRO A 599 17.93 -29.34 17.37
C PRO A 599 18.60 -29.37 15.98
N GLN A 600 19.05 -30.55 15.56
CA GLN A 600 19.94 -30.70 14.39
C GLN A 600 19.25 -30.50 13.02
N ASN A 601 17.92 -30.36 12.97
CA ASN A 601 17.17 -30.10 11.73
C ASN A 601 16.91 -28.61 11.43
N LEU A 602 17.43 -27.69 12.25
CA LEU A 602 17.15 -26.26 12.14
C LEU A 602 17.68 -25.64 10.85
N LYS A 603 16.77 -25.04 10.07
CA LYS A 603 17.08 -24.33 8.81
C LYS A 603 17.13 -22.81 9.00
N SER A 604 16.51 -22.31 10.06
CA SER A 604 16.38 -20.89 10.38
C SER A 604 16.34 -20.69 11.90
N LEU A 605 17.22 -19.84 12.41
CA LEU A 605 17.42 -19.61 13.84
C LEU A 605 17.44 -18.10 14.14
N HIS A 606 16.46 -17.63 14.92
CA HIS A 606 16.26 -16.22 15.26
C HIS A 606 16.34 -16.01 16.77
N LEU A 607 17.57 -15.82 17.27
CA LEU A 607 17.87 -15.52 18.67
C LEU A 607 17.52 -14.05 18.92
N LEU A 608 16.43 -13.76 19.64
CA LEU A 608 15.91 -12.40 19.77
C LEU A 608 16.62 -11.63 20.90
N LYS A 609 16.65 -12.19 22.11
CA LYS A 609 17.49 -11.76 23.25
C LYS A 609 17.88 -13.02 24.02
N VAL A 610 19.14 -13.44 23.92
CA VAL A 610 19.61 -14.72 24.47
C VAL A 610 20.88 -14.51 25.29
N SER A 611 20.93 -15.08 26.50
CA SER A 611 22.12 -15.13 27.34
C SER A 611 22.66 -16.55 27.46
N ASN A 612 23.94 -16.68 27.83
CA ASN A 612 24.67 -17.95 27.89
C ASN A 612 24.80 -18.68 26.53
N LEU A 613 25.01 -17.91 25.46
CA LEU A 613 25.16 -18.43 24.10
C LEU A 613 26.65 -18.57 23.76
N LYS A 614 27.14 -19.81 23.66
CA LYS A 614 28.59 -20.09 23.48
C LYS A 614 29.11 -19.81 22.07
N LEU A 615 28.39 -20.28 21.03
CA LEU A 615 28.81 -20.21 19.63
C LEU A 615 30.19 -20.82 19.31
N ASP A 616 30.64 -21.82 20.08
CA ASP A 616 31.85 -22.59 19.74
C ASP A 616 31.72 -23.22 18.33
N PRO A 617 32.83 -23.48 17.60
CA PRO A 617 32.78 -24.18 16.32
C PRO A 617 32.03 -25.51 16.41
N GLY A 618 30.96 -25.66 15.61
CA GLY A 618 30.05 -26.83 15.66
C GLY A 618 28.87 -26.72 16.63
N TYR A 619 28.78 -25.69 17.47
CA TYR A 619 27.65 -25.47 18.39
C TYR A 619 26.32 -25.18 17.66
N LEU A 620 26.39 -24.62 16.45
CA LEU A 620 25.24 -24.39 15.59
C LEU A 620 25.08 -25.49 14.52
N PRO A 621 23.88 -26.08 14.36
CA PRO A 621 23.62 -27.10 13.34
C PRO A 621 24.00 -26.67 11.92
N ASN A 622 24.69 -27.55 11.19
CA ASN A 622 25.16 -27.30 9.82
C ASN A 622 24.02 -27.09 8.79
N THR A 623 22.79 -27.39 9.16
CA THR A 623 21.56 -27.18 8.37
C THR A 623 21.09 -25.71 8.32
N ILE A 624 21.64 -24.82 9.16
CA ILE A 624 21.16 -23.42 9.26
C ILE A 624 21.52 -22.62 8.01
N THR A 625 20.49 -22.05 7.37
CA THR A 625 20.60 -21.21 6.16
C THR A 625 20.25 -19.73 6.40
N ASP A 626 19.65 -19.42 7.54
CA ASP A 626 19.04 -18.12 7.89
C ASP A 626 19.24 -17.88 9.39
N LEU A 627 20.33 -17.18 9.75
CA LEU A 627 20.76 -16.96 11.13
C LEU A 627 20.63 -15.49 11.54
N HIS A 628 19.99 -15.25 12.68
CA HIS A 628 19.83 -13.91 13.26
C HIS A 628 20.21 -13.96 14.75
N LEU A 629 21.35 -13.34 15.06
CA LEU A 629 21.92 -13.14 16.38
C LEU A 629 21.49 -11.73 16.84
N GLY A 630 20.37 -11.60 17.55
CA GLY A 630 19.72 -10.32 17.84
C GLY A 630 20.39 -9.52 18.95
N TYR A 631 19.77 -9.51 20.13
CA TYR A 631 20.28 -8.89 21.36
C TYR A 631 20.92 -9.95 22.27
N SER A 632 21.84 -10.76 21.75
CA SER A 632 22.63 -11.66 22.59
C SER A 632 23.59 -10.84 23.45
N THR A 633 23.62 -11.07 24.76
CA THR A 633 24.19 -10.08 25.71
C THR A 633 25.70 -10.16 25.91
N ILE A 634 26.33 -11.29 25.59
CA ILE A 634 27.78 -11.49 25.67
C ILE A 634 28.20 -12.29 24.44
N LEU A 635 29.06 -11.70 23.62
CA LEU A 635 29.87 -12.34 22.57
C LEU A 635 31.23 -11.66 22.62
N GLU A 636 32.09 -12.12 23.52
CA GLU A 636 33.46 -11.61 23.68
C GLU A 636 34.35 -12.00 22.50
N ARG A 637 34.04 -13.12 21.84
CA ARG A 637 34.74 -13.63 20.66
C ARG A 637 33.79 -14.42 19.75
N LEU A 638 34.19 -14.56 18.49
CA LEU A 638 33.56 -15.40 17.47
C LEU A 638 34.68 -16.00 16.62
N ASP A 639 34.79 -17.33 16.58
CA ASP A 639 35.90 -18.03 15.93
C ASP A 639 35.49 -18.65 14.57
N ILE A 640 36.50 -19.02 13.79
CA ILE A 640 36.26 -19.62 12.46
C ILE A 640 35.56 -20.97 12.64
N GLY A 641 34.38 -21.11 12.05
CA GLY A 641 33.51 -22.27 12.21
C GLY A 641 32.35 -22.09 13.20
N SER A 642 32.30 -21.00 13.97
CA SER A 642 31.15 -20.64 14.83
C SER A 642 29.85 -20.43 14.04
N ILE A 643 29.95 -20.01 12.76
CA ILE A 643 28.81 -19.83 11.86
C ILE A 643 28.81 -20.96 10.81
N PRO A 644 27.73 -21.75 10.66
CA PRO A 644 27.64 -22.83 9.69
C PRO A 644 27.93 -22.43 8.24
N ASN A 645 28.70 -23.25 7.53
CA ASN A 645 29.05 -23.02 6.11
C ASN A 645 27.82 -22.99 5.17
N GLY A 646 26.70 -23.59 5.56
CA GLY A 646 25.42 -23.52 4.84
C GLY A 646 24.66 -22.19 4.98
N CYS A 647 25.17 -21.25 5.78
CA CYS A 647 24.49 -19.99 6.08
C CYS A 647 24.43 -19.06 4.85
N LEU A 648 23.22 -18.84 4.32
CA LEU A 648 22.98 -17.95 3.17
C LEU A 648 22.57 -16.53 3.58
N LYS A 649 22.12 -16.36 4.83
CA LYS A 649 21.79 -15.06 5.39
C LYS A 649 22.23 -14.99 6.85
N LEU A 650 22.93 -13.91 7.19
CA LEU A 650 23.47 -13.69 8.52
C LEU A 650 23.14 -12.28 9.01
N ASN A 651 22.65 -12.15 10.23
CA ASN A 651 22.41 -10.86 10.89
C ASN A 651 22.97 -10.86 12.31
N PHE A 652 23.99 -10.04 12.55
CA PHE A 652 24.71 -9.88 13.83
C PHE A 652 24.00 -8.94 14.84
N GLY A 653 22.81 -8.42 14.51
CA GLY A 653 21.93 -7.75 15.47
C GLY A 653 22.57 -6.56 16.19
N TYR A 654 22.87 -6.68 17.48
CA TYR A 654 23.30 -5.56 18.31
C TYR A 654 24.75 -5.62 18.81
N HIS A 655 25.29 -6.80 19.14
CA HIS A 655 26.62 -6.95 19.73
C HIS A 655 27.46 -7.97 18.97
N CYS A 656 28.61 -7.53 18.46
CA CYS A 656 29.65 -8.37 17.85
C CYS A 656 30.94 -7.55 17.91
N TYR A 657 31.90 -8.00 18.71
CA TYR A 657 33.23 -7.39 18.77
C TYR A 657 34.17 -8.05 17.75
N GLU A 658 35.41 -7.57 17.68
CA GLU A 658 36.37 -7.72 16.57
C GLU A 658 36.32 -9.07 15.81
N PRO A 659 35.76 -9.09 14.59
CA PRO A 659 35.60 -10.32 13.82
C PRO A 659 36.83 -10.58 12.93
N LEU A 660 37.37 -11.79 13.02
CA LEU A 660 38.53 -12.23 12.25
C LEU A 660 38.24 -12.34 10.74
N ILE A 661 39.27 -12.13 9.92
CA ILE A 661 39.22 -12.48 8.48
C ILE A 661 38.98 -13.99 8.37
N GLY A 662 38.05 -14.39 7.50
CA GLY A 662 37.61 -15.79 7.36
C GLY A 662 36.45 -16.21 8.27
N LEU A 663 35.96 -15.37 9.18
CA LEU A 663 34.81 -15.68 10.04
C LEU A 663 33.49 -15.90 9.25
N LEU A 664 33.34 -15.27 8.08
CA LEU A 664 32.09 -15.28 7.32
C LEU A 664 32.04 -16.42 6.28
N PRO A 665 31.07 -17.35 6.39
CA PRO A 665 30.82 -18.36 5.36
C PRO A 665 30.75 -17.80 3.95
N LEU A 666 31.50 -18.43 3.03
CA LEU A 666 31.61 -18.04 1.63
C LEU A 666 30.29 -18.16 0.84
N GLY A 667 29.23 -18.72 1.43
CA GLY A 667 27.90 -18.84 0.85
C GLY A 667 26.95 -17.68 1.14
N ILE A 668 27.31 -16.70 1.99
CA ILE A 668 26.36 -15.66 2.42
C ILE A 668 25.95 -14.75 1.25
N VAL A 669 24.64 -14.51 1.12
CA VAL A 669 24.02 -13.66 0.09
C VAL A 669 23.35 -12.41 0.70
N ASP A 670 22.85 -12.47 1.95
CA ASP A 670 22.35 -11.32 2.74
C ASP A 670 23.09 -11.24 4.08
N LEU A 671 23.86 -10.19 4.30
CA LEU A 671 24.77 -10.02 5.43
C LEU A 671 24.43 -8.73 6.15
N HIS A 672 24.06 -8.77 7.43
CA HIS A 672 23.80 -7.58 8.25
C HIS A 672 24.77 -7.54 9.43
N LEU A 673 25.72 -6.60 9.40
CA LEU A 673 26.81 -6.46 10.37
C LEU A 673 26.41 -5.79 11.70
N GLY A 674 25.10 -5.65 11.96
CA GLY A 674 24.58 -5.23 13.26
C GLY A 674 24.87 -3.78 13.67
N VAL A 675 24.76 -3.51 14.98
CA VAL A 675 24.89 -2.16 15.55
C VAL A 675 26.31 -1.87 16.04
N SER A 676 26.86 -2.71 16.91
CA SER A 676 28.10 -2.40 17.66
C SER A 676 29.38 -3.02 17.07
N PHE A 677 29.38 -3.37 15.78
CA PHE A 677 30.58 -3.88 15.08
C PHE A 677 31.71 -2.83 15.19
N GLY A 678 32.76 -3.16 15.95
CA GLY A 678 33.85 -2.22 16.24
C GLY A 678 34.88 -2.06 15.11
N CYS A 679 35.01 -3.08 14.25
CA CYS A 679 36.12 -3.18 13.32
C CYS A 679 35.99 -2.24 12.10
N ASN A 680 37.15 -1.86 11.53
CA ASN A 680 37.24 -1.41 10.15
C ASN A 680 36.71 -2.52 9.23
N VAL A 681 35.89 -2.19 8.24
CA VAL A 681 35.59 -3.15 7.17
C VAL A 681 36.85 -3.27 6.33
N LEU A 682 37.59 -4.35 6.53
CA LEU A 682 38.81 -4.64 5.77
C LEU A 682 38.47 -5.18 4.38
N GLU A 683 39.44 -5.05 3.47
CA GLU A 683 39.39 -5.75 2.19
C GLU A 683 39.26 -7.27 2.40
N ASN A 684 38.53 -7.95 1.52
CA ASN A 684 38.24 -9.39 1.58
C ASN A 684 37.48 -9.89 2.83
N PHE A 685 37.10 -9.03 3.80
CA PHE A 685 36.29 -9.45 4.95
C PHE A 685 34.90 -9.94 4.54
N ILE A 686 34.26 -9.25 3.58
CA ILE A 686 32.91 -9.58 3.11
C ILE A 686 33.00 -10.53 1.91
N PRO A 687 32.34 -11.71 1.93
CA PRO A 687 32.35 -12.63 0.79
C PRO A 687 31.80 -12.01 -0.51
N ASN A 688 32.45 -12.31 -1.64
CA ASN A 688 32.04 -11.83 -2.96
C ASN A 688 30.63 -12.29 -3.40
N THR A 689 30.07 -13.31 -2.74
CA THR A 689 28.68 -13.78 -2.92
C THR A 689 27.63 -12.86 -2.31
N VAL A 690 28.02 -11.93 -1.42
CA VAL A 690 27.08 -11.06 -0.71
C VAL A 690 26.47 -10.07 -1.68
N THR A 691 25.30 -10.39 -2.22
CA THR A 691 24.52 -9.41 -2.98
C THR A 691 23.94 -8.33 -2.06
N ASN A 692 23.75 -8.64 -0.78
CA ASN A 692 22.93 -7.86 0.14
C ASN A 692 23.58 -7.59 1.50
N LEU A 693 24.56 -6.70 1.55
CA LEU A 693 25.20 -6.22 2.77
C LEU A 693 24.31 -5.26 3.60
N VAL A 694 24.59 -5.09 4.88
CA VAL A 694 24.19 -4.00 5.76
C VAL A 694 25.41 -3.76 6.63
N LEU A 695 25.99 -2.56 6.56
CA LEU A 695 27.19 -2.19 7.34
C LEU A 695 26.82 -1.82 8.78
N PRO A 696 27.83 -1.77 9.68
CA PRO A 696 27.63 -1.49 11.09
C PRO A 696 27.03 -0.12 11.39
N ASN A 697 26.43 0.05 12.56
CA ASN A 697 25.89 1.33 13.02
C ASN A 697 26.95 2.31 13.57
N ASN A 698 28.14 2.34 12.99
CA ASN A 698 29.26 3.20 13.41
C ASN A 698 29.51 4.36 12.40
N ASN A 699 30.59 5.12 12.63
CA ASN A 699 31.07 6.18 11.74
C ASN A 699 32.46 5.89 11.13
N THR A 700 32.93 4.65 11.24
CA THR A 700 34.29 4.25 10.90
C THR A 700 34.55 4.49 9.40
N PRO A 701 35.55 5.30 9.00
CA PRO A 701 35.85 5.53 7.60
C PRO A 701 36.10 4.22 6.85
N LEU A 702 35.56 4.13 5.64
CA LEU A 702 35.72 2.96 4.77
C LEU A 702 36.76 3.28 3.71
N GLN A 703 37.59 2.30 3.38
CA GLN A 703 38.57 2.42 2.31
C GLN A 703 37.94 2.03 0.96
N PRO A 704 38.39 2.62 -0.16
CA PRO A 704 38.14 2.07 -1.49
C PRO A 704 38.46 0.57 -1.53
N GLY A 705 37.63 -0.23 -2.22
CA GLY A 705 37.81 -1.68 -2.33
C GLY A 705 37.25 -2.53 -1.19
N CYS A 706 37.03 -2.00 0.03
CA CYS A 706 36.55 -2.83 1.15
C CYS A 706 35.10 -3.31 1.01
N ILE A 707 34.39 -2.85 -0.01
CA ILE A 707 33.02 -3.24 -0.35
C ILE A 707 33.08 -4.03 -1.67
N PRO A 708 32.87 -5.37 -1.65
CA PRO A 708 33.03 -6.23 -2.81
C PRO A 708 32.31 -5.78 -4.08
N MET A 709 32.91 -6.09 -5.23
CA MET A 709 32.26 -5.92 -6.55
C MET A 709 31.08 -6.87 -6.77
N GLY A 710 30.82 -7.83 -5.87
CA GLY A 710 29.56 -8.58 -5.80
C GLY A 710 28.44 -7.88 -5.02
N ILE A 711 28.75 -6.88 -4.19
CA ILE A 711 27.74 -6.14 -3.42
C ILE A 711 26.78 -5.52 -4.41
N LYS A 712 25.50 -5.86 -4.28
CA LYS A 712 24.37 -5.32 -5.03
C LYS A 712 23.39 -4.53 -4.12
N LYS A 713 23.69 -4.45 -2.83
CA LYS A 713 23.09 -3.58 -1.81
C LYS A 713 24.03 -3.52 -0.63
N LEU A 714 24.40 -2.33 -0.19
CA LEU A 714 25.22 -2.02 1.01
C LEU A 714 24.35 -1.86 2.31
N ARG A 715 24.82 -1.27 3.44
CA ARG A 715 24.04 -0.34 4.32
C ARG A 715 24.92 0.42 5.29
N LEU A 716 25.52 1.54 4.91
CA LEU A 716 26.16 2.43 5.89
C LEU A 716 25.21 2.67 7.06
N GLY A 717 25.73 2.47 8.26
CA GLY A 717 25.00 2.47 9.53
C GLY A 717 24.15 3.69 9.72
N TYR A 718 23.16 3.64 10.63
CA TYR A 718 22.38 4.82 11.07
C TYR A 718 23.26 5.95 11.69
N SER A 719 24.52 5.68 12.02
CA SER A 719 25.50 6.65 12.55
C SER A 719 26.57 7.13 11.56
N TYR A 720 26.59 6.65 10.31
CA TYR A 720 27.67 6.94 9.36
C TYR A 720 27.68 8.40 8.88
N ASN A 721 28.86 8.99 8.76
CA ASN A 721 29.17 10.40 8.43
C ASN A 721 30.62 10.60 7.93
N SER A 722 31.27 9.57 7.37
CA SER A 722 32.66 9.67 6.84
C SER A 722 32.67 9.77 5.31
N PRO A 723 33.70 10.29 4.63
CA PRO A 723 33.73 10.36 3.17
C PRO A 723 33.46 9.02 2.47
N ILE A 724 33.03 9.09 1.20
CA ILE A 724 32.57 7.94 0.40
C ILE A 724 33.19 7.90 -1.01
N THR A 725 34.02 8.87 -1.35
CA THR A 725 34.80 8.98 -2.60
C THR A 725 35.55 7.67 -2.88
N GLY A 726 35.21 6.99 -3.98
CA GLY A 726 35.81 5.69 -4.35
C GLY A 726 35.44 4.49 -3.47
N VAL A 727 34.74 4.69 -2.35
CA VAL A 727 34.30 3.63 -1.43
C VAL A 727 33.20 2.77 -2.05
N ILE A 728 32.33 3.37 -2.86
CA ILE A 728 31.13 2.71 -3.39
C ILE A 728 31.46 1.97 -4.70
N PRO A 729 31.37 0.63 -4.76
CA PRO A 729 31.74 -0.16 -5.94
C PRO A 729 30.77 0.09 -7.10
N SER A 730 31.24 0.07 -8.34
CA SER A 730 30.37 0.35 -9.50
C SER A 730 29.36 -0.75 -9.82
N SER A 731 29.49 -1.91 -9.21
CA SER A 731 28.58 -3.03 -9.42
C SER A 731 27.25 -2.91 -8.70
N VAL A 732 27.15 -2.13 -7.62
CA VAL A 732 26.07 -2.28 -6.63
C VAL A 732 24.67 -2.12 -7.26
N GLU A 733 23.52 -2.55 -6.70
CA GLU A 733 22.17 -2.29 -7.30
C GLU A 733 21.32 -1.23 -6.55
N LYS A 734 21.56 -0.94 -5.27
CA LYS A 734 20.66 -0.09 -4.47
C LYS A 734 21.27 0.40 -3.14
N LEU A 735 20.95 1.62 -2.64
CA LEU A 735 21.68 2.23 -1.52
C LEU A 735 20.84 3.04 -0.35
N TYR A 736 21.09 2.72 0.99
CA TYR A 736 21.02 3.11 2.51
C TYR A 736 22.40 3.43 3.58
N LEU A 737 23.37 4.49 3.96
CA LEU A 737 23.79 6.09 4.22
C LEU A 737 23.07 7.12 5.26
N SER A 738 23.41 7.42 6.54
CA SER A 738 22.39 7.79 7.63
C SER A 738 22.25 9.20 8.27
N THR A 739 21.21 9.53 9.10
CA THR A 739 20.79 10.89 9.65
C THR A 739 21.89 11.81 10.18
N THR A 740 23.08 11.25 10.31
CA THR A 740 24.34 11.80 10.72
C THR A 740 25.18 12.31 9.55
N PHE A 741 25.01 11.76 8.34
CA PHE A 741 25.75 11.99 7.11
C PHE A 741 25.52 13.36 6.51
N LYS A 742 26.37 14.29 6.92
CA LYS A 742 26.37 15.70 6.55
C LYS A 742 27.58 16.08 5.69
N GLN A 743 28.41 15.11 5.31
CA GLN A 743 29.57 15.33 4.43
C GLN A 743 29.19 16.14 3.19
N GLN A 744 30.17 16.82 2.57
CA GLN A 744 30.00 17.34 1.22
C GLN A 744 29.90 16.18 0.21
N LEU A 745 29.87 16.49 -1.07
CA LEU A 745 29.97 15.55 -2.17
C LEU A 745 30.81 16.11 -3.31
N GLN A 746 31.31 15.20 -4.14
CA GLN A 746 31.98 15.48 -5.39
C GLN A 746 31.29 14.76 -6.56
N VAL A 747 31.55 15.25 -7.77
CA VAL A 747 31.14 14.60 -9.03
C VAL A 747 31.69 13.18 -9.04
N GLY A 748 30.81 12.17 -9.04
CA GLY A 748 31.26 10.78 -9.10
C GLY A 748 32.00 10.28 -7.85
N ASP A 749 31.61 10.76 -6.66
CA ASP A 749 31.99 10.24 -5.32
C ASP A 749 31.69 8.73 -5.09
N ILE A 750 31.34 8.03 -6.17
CA ILE A 750 30.15 7.19 -6.29
C ILE A 750 30.07 6.69 -7.75
N PRO A 751 29.34 5.62 -8.06
CA PRO A 751 29.29 5.15 -9.43
C PRO A 751 28.36 5.92 -10.38
N ALA A 752 28.62 5.74 -11.67
CA ALA A 752 27.71 6.10 -12.76
C ALA A 752 26.54 5.14 -12.96
N SER A 753 26.51 4.01 -12.26
CA SER A 753 25.80 2.79 -12.65
C SER A 753 24.39 2.63 -12.07
N VAL A 754 23.59 3.66 -11.86
CA VAL A 754 23.05 3.85 -10.52
C VAL A 754 21.48 4.09 -10.30
N THR A 755 20.62 3.13 -9.77
CA THR A 755 19.10 3.14 -9.51
C THR A 755 18.38 3.71 -8.24
N LYS A 756 18.53 3.15 -7.00
CA LYS A 756 17.67 3.47 -5.82
C LYS A 756 18.32 3.25 -4.43
N LEU A 757 18.28 4.11 -3.41
CA LEU A 757 17.85 5.49 -3.35
C LEU A 757 16.95 5.78 -2.15
N LYS A 758 17.41 5.75 -0.89
CA LYS A 758 16.69 6.31 0.27
C LYS A 758 17.71 6.95 1.23
N VAL A 759 17.37 8.04 1.97
CA VAL A 759 18.09 8.88 3.02
C VAL A 759 16.93 9.55 3.99
N GLU A 760 16.76 10.38 5.12
CA GLU A 760 17.31 11.27 6.32
C GLU A 760 17.68 12.81 6.23
N SER A 761 18.77 13.24 6.90
CA SER A 761 19.19 14.64 7.24
C SER A 761 19.55 15.55 6.04
N VAL A 762 20.40 16.58 6.16
CA VAL A 762 20.44 17.78 5.28
C VAL A 762 21.74 17.89 4.48
N LEU A 763 21.68 18.07 3.15
CA LEU A 763 22.84 18.04 2.26
C LEU A 763 22.74 19.03 1.10
N ASN A 764 23.89 19.54 0.63
CA ASN A 764 23.95 20.41 -0.54
C ASN A 764 24.38 19.67 -1.80
N PHE A 765 23.87 20.17 -2.93
CA PHE A 765 24.01 19.62 -4.25
C PHE A 765 24.09 20.81 -5.20
N GLY A 766 25.11 20.84 -6.06
CA GLY A 766 25.25 21.81 -7.15
C GLY A 766 25.82 21.08 -8.36
N GLN A 767 25.44 21.53 -9.56
CA GLN A 767 25.68 20.95 -10.87
C GLN A 767 26.77 19.87 -10.97
N ASN A 768 26.41 18.75 -11.57
CA ASN A 768 27.25 17.57 -11.78
C ASN A 768 27.66 16.77 -10.52
N ILE A 769 27.39 17.22 -9.28
CA ILE A 769 27.72 16.52 -8.03
C ILE A 769 27.12 15.11 -7.94
N LEU A 770 25.82 14.91 -7.64
CA LEU A 770 25.17 13.65 -8.04
C LEU A 770 25.35 13.45 -9.55
N PRO A 771 25.24 12.24 -10.15
CA PRO A 771 25.51 12.18 -11.60
C PRO A 771 24.32 11.77 -12.72
N SER A 772 24.49 11.91 -14.07
CA SER A 772 23.87 11.89 -15.43
C SER A 772 23.50 10.71 -16.23
N ASN A 773 23.85 9.56 -15.73
CA ASN A 773 22.90 8.58 -15.98
C ASN A 773 21.56 9.17 -15.32
N LEU A 774 21.43 9.54 -14.02
CA LEU A 774 20.34 9.81 -13.01
C LEU A 774 18.96 9.04 -12.84
N LYS A 775 18.76 8.10 -11.86
CA LYS A 775 17.48 7.31 -11.65
C LYS A 775 16.66 7.29 -10.27
N SER A 776 16.55 8.34 -9.44
CA SER A 776 15.38 8.77 -8.54
C SER A 776 15.67 10.17 -7.87
N LEU A 777 14.92 10.78 -6.91
CA LEU A 777 15.41 11.81 -5.93
C LEU A 777 14.50 12.16 -4.70
N THR A 778 15.00 12.67 -3.53
CA THR A 778 14.33 12.92 -2.21
C THR A 778 15.30 13.72 -1.17
N LEU A 779 14.90 14.52 -0.12
CA LEU A 779 15.54 15.50 0.89
C LEU A 779 15.19 15.38 2.42
N PRO A 780 15.81 16.06 3.43
CA PRO A 780 15.21 16.15 4.77
C PRO A 780 13.72 16.56 4.87
N LEU A 781 12.84 15.65 5.33
CA LEU A 781 11.41 15.83 5.59
C LEU A 781 11.36 16.80 6.75
N TYR A 782 10.77 17.98 6.51
CA TYR A 782 10.86 19.13 7.39
C TYR A 782 12.23 19.86 7.42
N VAL A 783 13.09 19.77 6.38
CA VAL A 783 14.16 20.77 6.14
C VAL A 783 14.30 21.11 4.65
N GLN A 784 14.78 22.33 4.42
CA GLN A 784 14.92 23.01 3.14
C GLN A 784 16.36 22.95 2.63
N ILE A 785 16.51 22.98 1.30
CA ILE A 785 17.70 23.17 0.45
C ILE A 785 17.16 23.77 -0.86
N THR A 786 18.00 24.47 -1.61
CA THR A 786 17.65 25.26 -2.78
C THR A 786 18.60 24.90 -3.91
N PHE A 787 18.10 24.91 -5.15
CA PHE A 787 18.89 24.69 -6.36
C PHE A 787 18.37 25.52 -7.52
N GLN A 788 19.19 25.53 -8.55
CA GLN A 788 19.23 26.45 -9.65
C GLN A 788 18.79 25.80 -10.97
N PRO A 789 18.64 26.63 -12.02
CA PRO A 789 18.77 26.28 -13.43
C PRO A 789 20.21 25.86 -13.85
N ASN A 790 20.65 24.68 -13.41
CA ASN A 790 21.59 23.74 -14.06
C ASN A 790 22.09 22.59 -13.14
N ASP A 791 21.39 22.43 -12.01
CA ASP A 791 21.51 21.29 -11.12
C ASP A 791 20.70 20.02 -11.58
N LEU A 792 19.34 19.98 -11.58
CA LEU A 792 18.62 18.70 -11.76
C LEU A 792 18.87 18.00 -13.15
N PRO A 793 19.26 16.76 -13.20
CA PRO A 793 19.20 15.85 -14.31
C PRO A 793 18.02 15.71 -15.24
N LEU A 794 18.19 15.96 -16.56
CA LEU A 794 17.34 15.39 -17.64
C LEU A 794 16.80 14.03 -17.23
N GLY A 795 17.64 13.19 -16.65
CA GLY A 795 17.44 11.89 -16.00
C GLY A 795 16.08 11.56 -15.52
N LEU A 796 15.47 12.50 -14.83
CA LEU A 796 14.90 11.96 -13.64
C LEU A 796 13.47 11.45 -13.85
N VAL A 797 13.21 10.34 -13.17
CA VAL A 797 11.95 9.66 -13.22
C VAL A 797 11.51 9.10 -11.84
N LYS A 798 11.83 9.64 -10.65
CA LYS A 798 10.95 9.67 -9.43
C LYS A 798 11.41 10.65 -8.33
N LEU A 799 10.54 11.42 -7.63
CA LEU A 799 10.89 12.53 -6.70
C LEU A 799 10.07 12.37 -5.36
N LYS A 800 10.54 12.68 -4.11
CA LYS A 800 9.61 12.94 -2.90
C LYS A 800 10.00 13.86 -1.64
N HIS A 801 9.09 14.66 -0.97
CA HIS A 801 9.17 15.78 0.12
C HIS A 801 9.67 17.32 0.00
N LEU A 802 9.61 18.21 -1.04
CA LEU A 802 10.12 19.63 -0.94
C LEU A 802 9.08 20.67 -0.53
N ASN A 803 9.60 21.53 0.32
CA ASN A 803 9.16 22.75 0.97
C ASN A 803 8.95 23.99 0.06
N TYR A 804 7.80 24.17 -0.61
CA TYR A 804 7.44 25.34 -1.48
C TYR A 804 8.34 26.60 -1.33
N PHE A 805 8.84 27.15 -2.44
CA PHE A 805 9.44 28.49 -2.51
C PHE A 805 8.74 29.35 -3.56
N GLN A 806 9.06 30.63 -3.77
CA GLN A 806 8.34 31.45 -4.77
C GLN A 806 8.94 31.40 -6.19
N GLN A 807 9.89 30.50 -6.43
CA GLN A 807 10.73 30.52 -7.62
C GLN A 807 10.06 29.82 -8.81
N GLU A 808 9.38 30.58 -9.67
CA GLU A 808 8.68 30.00 -10.84
C GLU A 808 9.60 29.20 -11.73
N LYS A 809 9.02 28.26 -12.48
CA LYS A 809 9.75 27.54 -13.54
C LYS A 809 11.12 27.05 -13.09
N ILE A 810 11.27 26.61 -11.84
CA ILE A 810 12.32 25.64 -11.58
C ILE A 810 11.78 24.29 -12.16
N ILE A 811 10.79 23.53 -11.62
CA ILE A 811 10.37 22.12 -12.06
C ILE A 811 10.94 21.53 -13.37
N PRO A 812 11.33 20.25 -13.51
CA PRO A 812 11.59 19.63 -14.84
C PRO A 812 10.43 19.18 -15.74
N LYS A 813 10.39 19.38 -17.08
CA LYS A 813 9.61 18.49 -18.02
C LYS A 813 10.06 17.06 -18.00
N SER A 814 11.07 16.74 -17.20
CA SER A 814 11.49 15.41 -16.82
C SER A 814 11.01 14.93 -15.42
N VAL A 815 9.70 14.76 -15.15
CA VAL A 815 8.75 14.58 -13.95
C VAL A 815 7.39 13.71 -14.09
N ARG A 816 7.24 12.41 -13.77
CA ARG A 816 6.03 11.52 -13.44
C ARG A 816 5.85 10.70 -12.00
N ASN A 817 6.23 11.11 -10.78
CA ASN A 817 5.59 11.18 -9.42
C ASN A 817 5.94 12.55 -8.64
N LEU A 818 5.11 13.62 -8.71
CA LEU A 818 5.14 15.01 -8.16
C LEU A 818 4.15 14.97 -6.97
N SER A 819 4.31 15.52 -5.79
CA SER A 819 5.54 15.83 -5.11
C SER A 819 5.65 17.21 -4.34
N ILE A 820 4.88 17.60 -3.29
CA ILE A 820 5.37 18.68 -2.32
C ILE A 820 5.14 18.55 -0.80
N ILE A 821 5.98 19.23 -0.01
CA ILE A 821 5.65 19.94 1.25
C ILE A 821 5.25 21.40 0.92
N LEU A 822 4.22 21.95 1.57
CA LEU A 822 3.92 23.38 1.59
C LEU A 822 4.58 24.08 2.78
N SER A 823 5.23 25.21 2.51
CA SER A 823 5.71 26.20 3.51
C SER A 823 4.74 27.40 3.66
N THR A 824 3.77 27.52 2.76
CA THR A 824 2.78 28.60 2.63
C THR A 824 1.36 28.07 2.71
N ASN A 825 0.41 28.92 3.15
CA ASN A 825 -1.02 28.58 3.22
C ASN A 825 -1.76 28.73 1.88
N THR A 826 -1.08 29.33 0.89
CA THR A 826 -1.55 29.53 -0.48
C THR A 826 -0.53 28.99 -1.47
N LEU A 827 -1.02 28.69 -2.66
CA LEU A 827 -0.33 27.99 -3.72
C LEU A 827 -0.63 28.76 -5.01
N LYS A 828 0.38 29.35 -5.67
CA LYS A 828 0.15 30.15 -6.89
C LYS A 828 -0.07 29.23 -8.13
N PRO A 829 -0.77 29.69 -9.18
CA PRO A 829 -0.41 29.35 -10.57
C PRO A 829 0.98 29.98 -10.91
N GLY A 830 1.53 29.83 -12.11
CA GLY A 830 2.83 30.44 -12.50
C GLY A 830 4.14 29.76 -12.02
N PHE A 831 4.17 29.24 -10.77
CA PHE A 831 4.95 28.00 -10.24
C PHE A 831 4.29 25.15 -10.96
N ILE A 832 3.37 24.32 -10.39
CA ILE A 832 2.30 23.55 -11.03
C ILE A 832 1.80 24.02 -12.42
N PRO A 833 2.28 23.39 -13.51
CA PRO A 833 2.15 23.93 -14.88
C PRO A 833 1.43 22.95 -15.89
N THR A 834 1.66 22.82 -17.24
CA THR A 834 1.11 21.83 -18.28
C THR A 834 1.18 20.23 -18.23
N ASN A 835 2.29 19.47 -18.25
CA ASN A 835 2.61 18.03 -18.27
C ASN A 835 3.04 17.02 -17.00
N VAL A 836 2.83 17.05 -15.53
CA VAL A 836 2.61 16.21 -14.15
C VAL A 836 1.21 15.43 -13.77
N GLU A 837 1.10 14.27 -13.00
CA GLU A 837 -0.14 13.45 -12.63
C GLU A 837 -0.40 12.59 -11.33
N LYS A 838 0.39 12.60 -10.22
CA LYS A 838 0.12 11.72 -9.02
C LYS A 838 0.82 12.18 -7.73
N LEU A 839 0.05 12.80 -6.83
CA LEU A 839 0.39 13.71 -5.74
C LEU A 839 0.04 13.39 -4.28
N LYS A 840 0.81 14.04 -3.39
CA LYS A 840 0.52 14.37 -2.00
C LYS A 840 0.96 15.79 -1.57
N ILE A 841 0.05 16.69 -1.14
CA ILE A 841 0.46 17.78 -0.22
C ILE A 841 0.97 17.08 1.02
N GLN A 842 2.06 17.55 1.60
CA GLN A 842 2.14 17.62 3.05
C GLN A 842 2.19 19.09 3.47
N SER A 843 1.35 19.52 4.41
CA SER A 843 1.33 20.92 4.87
C SER A 843 1.95 21.02 6.24
N MET A 844 2.79 22.06 6.42
CA MET A 844 3.60 22.30 7.63
C MET A 844 3.06 23.37 8.57
N LYS A 845 2.10 24.20 8.11
CA LYS A 845 1.64 25.37 8.88
C LYS A 845 0.35 25.09 9.65
N LYS A 846 0.24 25.74 10.81
CA LYS A 846 -0.79 25.49 11.84
C LYS A 846 -2.16 26.13 11.58
N ALA A 847 -2.44 26.60 10.37
CA ALA A 847 -3.62 27.41 10.05
C ALA A 847 -4.16 27.15 8.63
N ASN A 848 -5.35 27.67 8.37
CA ASN A 848 -6.22 27.40 7.22
C ASN A 848 -5.49 27.39 5.86
N LEU A 849 -5.73 26.34 5.09
CA LEU A 849 -5.17 26.11 3.75
C LEU A 849 -6.18 26.52 2.68
N PHE A 850 -5.77 27.40 1.77
CA PHE A 850 -6.61 27.92 0.69
C PHE A 850 -6.00 27.58 -0.67
N VAL A 851 -6.73 26.82 -1.48
CA VAL A 851 -6.33 26.49 -2.85
C VAL A 851 -7.24 27.23 -3.83
N GLY A 852 -6.73 28.28 -4.46
CA GLY A 852 -7.49 29.10 -5.40
C GLY A 852 -7.99 28.32 -6.63
N LYS A 853 -8.99 28.89 -7.31
CA LYS A 853 -9.44 28.42 -8.63
C LYS A 853 -8.27 28.52 -9.63
N ASN A 854 -8.15 27.58 -10.56
CA ASN A 854 -7.12 27.51 -11.62
C ASN A 854 -5.64 27.47 -11.18
N VAL A 855 -5.31 27.72 -9.91
CA VAL A 855 -4.02 27.39 -9.26
C VAL A 855 -3.53 26.02 -9.69
N ILE A 856 -4.47 25.11 -9.87
CA ILE A 856 -4.28 23.71 -10.15
C ILE A 856 -4.55 23.42 -11.65
N PRO A 857 -3.77 23.90 -12.64
CA PRO A 857 -4.00 23.56 -14.07
C PRO A 857 -3.83 22.06 -14.26
N THR A 858 -4.65 21.23 -14.95
CA THR A 858 -6.03 20.83 -14.48
C THR A 858 -6.62 19.36 -14.67
N SER A 859 -5.83 18.29 -14.87
CA SER A 859 -6.13 17.02 -15.58
C SER A 859 -5.54 15.63 -15.22
N VAL A 860 -4.72 15.53 -14.18
CA VAL A 860 -4.09 14.38 -13.53
C VAL A 860 -4.88 13.14 -13.06
N LYS A 861 -4.21 12.22 -12.31
CA LYS A 861 -4.75 10.93 -11.86
C LYS A 861 -4.50 10.41 -10.41
N TYR A 862 -3.60 10.88 -9.50
CA TYR A 862 -3.71 10.54 -8.02
C TYR A 862 -3.50 11.65 -6.98
N LEU A 863 -4.53 12.20 -6.32
CA LEU A 863 -4.44 13.08 -5.16
C LEU A 863 -3.98 12.37 -3.88
N GLU A 864 -3.46 13.19 -2.98
CA GLU A 864 -3.27 12.96 -1.55
C GLU A 864 -3.04 14.34 -0.91
N PHE A 865 -3.44 14.50 0.35
CA PHE A 865 -3.28 15.73 1.13
C PHE A 865 -2.97 15.28 2.54
N GLU A 866 -1.85 15.67 3.12
CA GLU A 866 -1.48 15.32 4.48
C GLU A 866 -1.19 16.56 5.31
N LEU A 867 -1.73 16.58 6.52
CA LEU A 867 -1.75 17.74 7.39
C LEU A 867 -1.15 17.27 8.72
N SER A 868 -0.08 17.93 9.16
CA SER A 868 0.75 17.48 10.29
C SER A 868 0.05 17.62 11.65
N GLN A 869 0.25 16.66 12.56
CA GLN A 869 -0.50 16.51 13.83
C GLN A 869 -0.25 17.59 14.92
N HIS A 870 0.33 18.74 14.59
CA HIS A 870 0.81 19.74 15.57
C HIS A 870 0.32 21.17 15.28
N GLY A 871 -0.83 21.32 14.61
CA GLY A 871 -1.40 22.63 14.27
C GLY A 871 -2.90 22.59 14.06
N SER A 872 -3.59 23.67 14.45
CA SER A 872 -5.05 23.70 14.57
C SER A 872 -5.74 24.30 13.35
N ILE A 873 -6.19 23.43 12.45
CA ILE A 873 -7.07 23.79 11.34
C ILE A 873 -8.39 24.33 11.92
N GLN A 874 -8.81 25.52 11.46
CA GLN A 874 -10.10 26.13 11.84
C GLN A 874 -11.11 26.12 10.68
N LYS A 875 -10.63 26.12 9.42
CA LYS A 875 -11.44 26.03 8.20
C LYS A 875 -10.59 25.49 7.04
N LEU A 876 -11.14 24.57 6.26
CA LEU A 876 -10.54 24.06 5.02
C LEU A 876 -11.37 24.53 3.83
N GLN A 877 -10.75 25.21 2.85
CA GLN A 877 -11.45 25.66 1.64
C GLN A 877 -10.71 25.25 0.37
N ILE A 878 -11.32 24.32 -0.35
CA ILE A 878 -10.89 23.83 -1.67
C ILE A 878 -12.14 23.88 -2.58
N PRO A 879 -12.08 24.52 -3.76
CA PRO A 879 -13.25 24.68 -4.63
C PRO A 879 -13.90 23.36 -5.05
N ASN A 880 -15.21 23.24 -4.86
CA ASN A 880 -15.99 22.03 -5.16
C ASN A 880 -15.99 21.62 -6.65
N ASN A 881 -15.64 22.54 -7.56
CA ASN A 881 -15.77 22.34 -9.02
C ASN A 881 -14.47 21.84 -9.70
N ILE A 882 -13.44 21.47 -8.94
CA ILE A 882 -12.26 20.78 -9.51
C ILE A 882 -12.74 19.40 -10.01
N PRO A 883 -12.24 18.87 -11.14
CA PRO A 883 -12.70 17.56 -11.62
C PRO A 883 -11.90 16.40 -11.01
N ILE A 884 -12.56 15.59 -10.18
CA ILE A 884 -11.92 14.69 -9.21
C ILE A 884 -12.54 13.27 -9.28
N VAL A 885 -11.81 12.22 -9.68
CA VAL A 885 -12.40 10.85 -9.81
C VAL A 885 -11.91 9.84 -8.75
N LYS A 886 -10.99 10.25 -7.86
CA LYS A 886 -10.56 9.59 -6.61
C LYS A 886 -9.90 10.66 -5.71
N GLY A 887 -9.75 10.43 -4.40
CA GLY A 887 -9.10 11.36 -3.46
C GLY A 887 -8.31 10.63 -2.37
N THR A 888 -7.40 11.30 -1.66
CA THR A 888 -6.83 10.82 -0.38
C THR A 888 -6.51 12.03 0.52
N LEU A 889 -6.80 11.94 1.82
CA LEU A 889 -6.59 13.01 2.80
C LEU A 889 -6.09 12.42 4.14
N TYR A 890 -5.37 13.21 4.93
CA TYR A 890 -5.00 12.97 6.33
C TYR A 890 -5.36 14.23 7.11
N LEU A 891 -6.17 14.10 8.16
CA LEU A 891 -6.62 15.19 9.04
C LEU A 891 -6.16 14.93 10.47
N ALA A 892 -5.63 15.96 11.13
CA ALA A 892 -5.10 15.92 12.50
C ALA A 892 -5.00 17.33 13.10
N GLY A 893 -5.02 17.44 14.44
CA GLY A 893 -4.78 18.67 15.21
C GLY A 893 -5.97 19.64 15.35
N LEU A 894 -7.19 19.24 14.94
CA LEU A 894 -8.39 20.07 14.95
C LEU A 894 -8.69 20.70 16.33
N LYS A 895 -9.24 21.93 16.32
CA LYS A 895 -9.60 22.67 17.54
C LYS A 895 -11.09 22.69 17.88
N LYS A 896 -11.94 22.36 16.91
CA LYS A 896 -13.39 22.24 17.02
C LYS A 896 -13.83 20.98 16.26
N PRO A 897 -15.05 20.47 16.50
CA PRO A 897 -15.67 19.52 15.57
C PRO A 897 -15.71 20.12 14.16
N LEU A 898 -15.55 19.26 13.16
CA LEU A 898 -15.73 19.64 11.75
C LEU A 898 -17.21 19.90 11.46
N GLU A 899 -17.51 20.84 10.57
CA GLU A 899 -18.88 21.24 10.20
C GLU A 899 -19.33 20.63 8.85
N PRO A 900 -20.65 20.53 8.59
CA PRO A 900 -21.17 20.10 7.30
C PRO A 900 -20.59 20.91 6.13
N ASN A 901 -20.12 20.19 5.10
CA ASN A 901 -19.45 20.70 3.89
C ASN A 901 -17.99 21.19 4.08
N GLU A 902 -17.38 21.16 5.27
CA GLU A 902 -15.96 21.55 5.43
C GLU A 902 -14.98 20.55 4.80
N ILE A 903 -15.33 19.26 4.71
CA ILE A 903 -14.57 18.29 3.92
C ILE A 903 -15.12 18.33 2.47
N PRO A 904 -14.32 18.76 1.47
CA PRO A 904 -14.82 18.94 0.11
C PRO A 904 -15.29 17.63 -0.51
N THR A 905 -16.30 17.71 -1.37
CA THR A 905 -17.03 16.58 -2.00
C THR A 905 -16.18 15.63 -2.87
N CYS A 906 -14.87 15.84 -2.91
CA CYS A 906 -13.93 15.22 -3.82
C CYS A 906 -12.99 14.18 -3.15
N ILE A 907 -13.01 14.07 -1.82
CA ILE A 907 -12.08 13.20 -1.09
C ILE A 907 -12.64 11.76 -0.99
N THR A 908 -12.05 10.82 -1.73
CA THR A 908 -12.49 9.40 -1.71
C THR A 908 -11.71 8.48 -0.78
N LYS A 909 -10.73 8.97 -0.02
CA LYS A 909 -10.01 8.21 1.02
C LYS A 909 -9.52 9.18 2.10
N LEU A 910 -9.59 8.80 3.36
CA LEU A 910 -9.24 9.67 4.49
C LEU A 910 -8.56 8.85 5.59
N TYR A 911 -7.69 9.51 6.34
CA TYR A 911 -7.11 9.02 7.57
C TYR A 911 -7.34 10.11 8.62
N TYR A 912 -8.18 9.83 9.61
CA TYR A 912 -8.51 10.72 10.70
C TYR A 912 -7.60 10.40 11.89
N LEU A 913 -6.76 11.36 12.26
CA LEU A 913 -5.63 11.24 13.18
C LEU A 913 -5.77 12.26 14.32
N ASP A 914 -6.99 12.38 14.83
CA ASP A 914 -7.44 13.49 15.66
C ASP A 914 -8.18 13.02 16.91
N ALA A 915 -8.39 13.92 17.86
CA ALA A 915 -9.24 13.71 19.02
C ALA A 915 -10.67 14.25 18.79
N GLN A 916 -10.83 15.38 18.07
CA GLN A 916 -12.12 16.10 17.98
C GLN A 916 -13.26 15.23 17.46
N PRO A 917 -14.47 15.29 18.08
CA PRO A 917 -15.55 14.37 17.79
C PRO A 917 -16.12 14.60 16.38
N LEU A 918 -16.45 13.50 15.72
CA LEU A 918 -17.09 13.51 14.41
C LEU A 918 -18.60 13.63 14.61
N LEU A 919 -19.18 14.74 14.17
CA LEU A 919 -20.62 15.00 14.22
C LEU A 919 -21.33 14.42 12.99
N ALA A 920 -22.66 14.34 13.05
CA ALA A 920 -23.48 13.86 11.95
C ALA A 920 -23.40 14.77 10.70
N ASN A 921 -23.53 14.19 9.51
CA ASN A 921 -23.54 14.89 8.20
C ASN A 921 -22.26 15.66 7.80
N VAL A 922 -21.19 15.57 8.59
CA VAL A 922 -19.92 16.29 8.38
C VAL A 922 -19.15 15.79 7.15
N PHE A 923 -19.07 14.47 6.97
CA PHE A 923 -18.35 13.90 5.83
C PHE A 923 -19.18 13.95 4.54
N PRO A 924 -18.58 14.33 3.40
CA PRO A 924 -19.27 14.29 2.12
C PRO A 924 -19.60 12.85 1.71
N LYS A 925 -20.70 12.71 0.95
CA LYS A 925 -21.29 11.45 0.46
C LYS A 925 -20.43 10.70 -0.59
N THR A 926 -19.13 10.96 -0.63
CA THR A 926 -18.18 10.50 -1.67
C THR A 926 -16.93 9.80 -1.12
N LEU A 927 -16.78 9.71 0.21
CA LEU A 927 -15.65 9.04 0.85
C LEU A 927 -15.71 7.51 0.70
N LYS A 928 -14.60 6.86 0.32
CA LYS A 928 -14.54 5.41 0.00
C LYS A 928 -13.51 4.59 0.77
N THR A 929 -12.62 5.15 1.59
CA THR A 929 -11.82 4.34 2.52
C THR A 929 -11.37 5.21 3.68
N LEU A 930 -11.73 4.88 4.92
CA LEU A 930 -11.41 5.68 6.10
C LEU A 930 -10.47 4.88 7.02
N TYR A 931 -9.53 5.57 7.64
CA TYR A 931 -8.63 4.99 8.63
C TYR A 931 -8.71 5.88 9.87
N ILE A 932 -8.77 5.31 11.08
CA ILE A 932 -8.96 6.08 12.32
C ILE A 932 -7.92 5.70 13.37
N ALA A 933 -7.37 6.71 14.02
CA ALA A 933 -6.30 6.63 15.02
C ALA A 933 -6.81 6.22 16.42
N SER A 934 -6.68 4.95 16.79
CA SER A 934 -7.39 4.38 17.95
C SER A 934 -6.97 4.85 19.35
N HIS A 935 -5.86 5.59 19.52
CA HIS A 935 -5.51 6.21 20.82
C HIS A 935 -5.74 7.72 20.84
N LEU A 936 -5.85 8.38 19.68
CA LEU A 936 -6.06 9.84 19.58
C LEU A 936 -7.55 10.14 19.59
N TYR A 937 -8.33 9.38 18.82
CA TYR A 937 -9.79 9.50 18.80
C TYR A 937 -10.40 8.77 20.00
N ILE A 938 -10.40 9.45 21.15
CA ILE A 938 -10.92 8.95 22.43
C ILE A 938 -12.44 9.06 22.57
N HIS A 939 -13.10 9.83 21.72
CA HIS A 939 -14.56 9.96 21.71
C HIS A 939 -15.23 8.75 21.03
N PRO A 940 -16.50 8.45 21.32
CA PRO A 940 -17.29 7.53 20.49
C PRO A 940 -17.40 8.05 19.04
N LEU A 941 -17.53 7.13 18.10
CA LEU A 941 -18.02 7.47 16.76
C LEU A 941 -19.54 7.55 16.89
N LEU A 942 -20.07 8.78 16.91
CA LEU A 942 -21.48 9.05 17.16
C LEU A 942 -22.36 8.44 16.06
N LYS A 943 -23.65 8.17 16.36
CA LYS A 943 -24.62 7.74 15.35
C LYS A 943 -24.67 8.81 14.23
N ASP A 944 -24.74 8.35 12.99
CA ASP A 944 -24.70 9.17 11.75
C ASP A 944 -23.43 10.01 11.50
N SER A 945 -22.37 9.83 12.31
CA SER A 945 -21.07 10.51 12.13
C SER A 945 -20.22 10.00 10.96
N LEU A 946 -20.56 8.88 10.32
CA LEU A 946 -19.79 8.27 9.23
C LEU A 946 -20.50 8.37 7.88
N PRO A 947 -19.78 8.59 6.77
CA PRO A 947 -20.40 8.81 5.47
C PRO A 947 -20.91 7.50 4.86
N ILE A 948 -22.13 7.57 4.33
CA ILE A 948 -22.78 6.54 3.51
C ILE A 948 -22.01 6.42 2.17
N GLY A 949 -20.94 5.62 2.13
CA GLY A 949 -20.04 5.57 0.95
C GLY A 949 -18.85 4.59 0.97
N LEU A 950 -18.50 4.04 2.13
CA LEU A 950 -17.16 3.51 2.44
C LEU A 950 -16.89 2.07 1.95
N GLU A 951 -15.71 1.82 1.36
CA GLU A 951 -15.25 0.51 0.84
C GLU A 951 -14.14 -0.12 1.72
N GLY A 952 -13.88 0.45 2.90
CA GLY A 952 -12.91 -0.08 3.85
C GLY A 952 -12.68 0.88 5.01
N LEU A 953 -13.02 0.45 6.23
CA LEU A 953 -12.70 1.14 7.48
C LEU A 953 -11.52 0.42 8.13
N HIS A 954 -10.51 1.18 8.58
CA HIS A 954 -9.31 0.62 9.17
C HIS A 954 -8.91 1.40 10.42
N ARG A 955 -9.31 0.91 11.60
CA ARG A 955 -8.65 1.32 12.83
C ARG A 955 -7.21 0.85 12.79
N PHE A 956 -6.31 1.68 13.29
CA PHE A 956 -4.94 1.35 13.61
C PHE A 956 -4.73 1.90 15.01
N ASP A 957 -4.21 1.11 15.97
CA ASP A 957 -3.68 1.71 17.19
C ASP A 957 -2.74 2.81 16.72
N SER A 958 -3.06 4.05 17.07
CA SER A 958 -2.26 5.14 16.61
C SER A 958 -0.87 5.13 17.22
N ASN A 959 -0.43 4.16 18.04
CA ASN A 959 1.01 3.85 18.20
C ASN A 959 1.70 3.54 16.87
N ILE A 960 1.01 2.92 15.91
CA ILE A 960 1.44 2.85 14.50
C ILE A 960 1.57 4.25 13.89
N CYS A 961 0.89 5.28 14.43
CA CYS A 961 1.06 6.70 14.14
C CYS A 961 1.85 7.53 15.21
N LYS A 962 2.23 6.97 16.37
CA LYS A 962 2.92 7.58 17.52
C LYS A 962 4.40 7.23 17.46
N TYR A 963 4.75 6.04 17.00
CA TYR A 963 6.08 5.73 16.47
C TYR A 963 6.41 6.63 15.27
N ILE A 964 5.39 6.94 14.48
CA ILE A 964 5.42 7.79 13.28
C ILE A 964 5.55 9.29 13.64
N THR A 965 4.79 9.83 14.61
CA THR A 965 4.89 11.28 14.95
C THR A 965 5.59 11.59 16.28
N ILE A 966 5.37 10.79 17.32
CA ILE A 966 5.71 11.15 18.71
C ILE A 966 7.04 10.56 19.19
N ILE A 967 7.54 9.42 18.66
CA ILE A 967 8.89 8.94 19.00
C ILE A 967 9.99 9.91 18.53
N LYS A 968 9.73 10.72 17.48
CA LYS A 968 10.60 11.85 17.11
C LYS A 968 10.33 13.14 17.91
N CYS A 969 9.28 13.19 18.73
CA CYS A 969 8.90 14.37 19.53
C CYS A 969 9.28 14.22 21.01
N ILE A 970 8.96 13.09 21.66
CA ILE A 970 9.30 12.84 23.07
C ILE A 970 10.83 12.86 23.27
N LYS A 971 11.60 12.25 22.35
CA LYS A 971 13.08 12.33 22.34
C LYS A 971 13.66 13.73 22.06
N LYS A 972 12.85 14.79 21.97
CA LYS A 972 13.34 16.17 21.88
C LYS A 972 12.68 17.19 22.81
N THR A 973 11.62 16.83 23.53
CA THR A 973 11.15 17.60 24.69
C THR A 973 11.80 17.13 25.98
N ILE A 974 12.15 15.83 26.10
CA ILE A 974 12.89 15.32 27.26
C ILE A 974 14.34 15.82 27.25
N ILE A 975 14.99 15.93 26.08
CA ILE A 975 16.35 16.52 25.95
C ILE A 975 16.27 18.07 25.91
N LYS A 976 15.57 18.62 26.89
CA LYS A 976 15.75 19.98 27.40
C LYS A 976 15.63 20.05 28.95
N ARG A 977 15.67 18.88 29.60
CA ARG A 977 16.42 18.63 30.82
C ARG A 977 17.60 17.72 30.47
#